data_AF-A0AAD2GBL2-F1
#
_entry.id   AF-A0AAD2GBL2-F1
#
_cell.length_a   1.000
_cell.length_b   1.000
_cell.length_c   1.000
_cell.angle_alpha   90.00
_cell.angle_beta   90.00
_cell.angle_gamma   90.00
#
_symmetry.space_group_name_H-M   'P 1'
#
loop_
_entity.id
_entity.type
_entity.pdbx_description
1 polymer ?
#
loop_
_entity_poly.entity_id
_entity_poly.type
_entity_poly.pdbx_seq_one_letter_code
_entity_poly.pdbx_strand_id
1 'polypeptide(L)'
;MISRQPLSPPSLLVSIGSIIAALVLSSSIVEANDVSVVNVNSNANRSLQGQPYEYTSDHIVARASAISKDYQTIVFFLAQDNGAGRENARAVYQLGAYCQSYATLMLDAPLTSEILQGTEVTGTNANGDSVSGIVHSGAFSGDATLEVMYLIPSDGIANLCSVAGNPTPQYEQCLNTSGEISVSGGPTLTYSNYDLDNDTAAGQSIQSMSMTISGAGTLGYPRIGTFASYYGTNRYANEFIQAAFDKADTQFDSGNAEFTKWTQFGTKSFITVATLTMSSWMHIIIKMQDAVEVCKSLPQGQKSVQEVPLWDNAVATYRGMGGAAGGTMGQLWYLADNYCQKFGTCQDGPGGSQGIAKANSKLYAHFNAGKQDLLDGNCDLAESSLDAAATTMTIPIIQGLLYHAYELDLFQEQREIVQGEAAAFLHSLLPLVHACSGGNAVMIYNEIKVGNGKTASFEAIKTSLEGTYECLGVSCEDIGGIVDLADPTTYLENGAPCGTLNVDDQDGDGIPDVAPVVPANPQPSPTQRPSSLPGQAYEYTSDHVNSRTAAISKDFESIARFLSQQTGAARESARAIYQLGAYCQSYATLQLDGPLNFEISQGTEVTGTNNGLGQVNAVLYRDAFPGDTTVEVMYLIPSDGVTNICSVAGNSYRCFMTTGVIAVAGGGGPLSYTGYDADVDTANGLSLRSMSSTISEARTLGYPRIGTYAANYGTNKYADEFIRAAFGRIDTAFDNFNAEFTKFSQFGTNKFIEVATLTMSSWMHIVIKMQDAIEICKSLPNGQKSVEQVPHWDDAVAIYRGLGGGGSTGQLSQLANQYCARFGTCQDGTGGTQGIAKANAKVYAHFKAGKQDLLDGRCDLVENSLDEVATAMTIPLIQGLLYHAYELDLLKEQREVAEGAAAAFLHSVLPLLHACSEGIAVMVYNQIKVGNGKTASFEIIKASLESQYECLGVTCEDIGGIMDLSNPIQYQRNSGTCVTFDIGDGIPNPEPSPTLKPTLYPTSDDSDPTDPPSSRFIESEDSAGSGVSYCLGLAIGLSFTLLMLLR
;
A
#
# COMPACT_ATOMS: atom_id res chain seq x y z
N MET A 1 -41.19 -49.40 28.79
CA MET A 1 -40.12 -49.72 29.77
C MET A 1 -38.76 -49.42 29.14
N ILE A 2 -37.71 -49.35 29.96
CA ILE A 2 -36.42 -48.73 29.61
C ILE A 2 -35.40 -49.72 29.01
N SER A 3 -34.55 -49.21 28.10
CA SER A 3 -33.25 -49.73 27.64
C SER A 3 -33.19 -51.01 26.79
N ARG A 4 -32.35 -50.96 25.73
CA ARG A 4 -31.28 -51.92 25.46
C ARG A 4 -30.13 -51.28 24.66
N GLN A 5 -28.93 -51.82 24.83
CA GLN A 5 -27.66 -51.47 24.17
C GLN A 5 -27.13 -52.71 23.37
N PRO A 6 -25.82 -52.90 23.07
CA PRO A 6 -24.93 -52.22 22.10
C PRO A 6 -24.14 -53.20 21.17
N LEU A 7 -23.07 -52.71 20.49
CA LEU A 7 -21.92 -53.44 19.87
C LEU A 7 -22.19 -54.21 18.54
N SER A 8 -21.25 -54.45 17.60
CA SER A 8 -19.88 -53.97 17.29
C SER A 8 -19.46 -54.44 15.85
N PRO A 9 -18.34 -53.97 15.21
CA PRO A 9 -18.01 -54.23 13.78
C PRO A 9 -17.10 -55.48 13.55
N PRO A 10 -16.77 -55.93 12.30
CA PRO A 10 -15.64 -55.39 11.49
C PRO A 10 -15.80 -55.48 9.93
N SER A 11 -14.69 -55.44 9.17
CA SER A 11 -14.56 -55.20 7.71
C SER A 11 -13.90 -56.33 6.89
N LEU A 12 -14.09 -56.37 5.54
CA LEU A 12 -13.20 -57.08 4.57
C LEU A 12 -13.40 -56.64 3.09
N LEU A 13 -12.41 -56.96 2.22
CA LEU A 13 -12.29 -56.63 0.78
C LEU A 13 -12.55 -57.86 -0.13
N VAL A 14 -12.70 -57.67 -1.47
CA VAL A 14 -11.92 -58.35 -2.56
C VAL A 14 -12.54 -58.27 -3.99
N SER A 15 -11.68 -57.99 -4.99
CA SER A 15 -11.66 -58.32 -6.45
C SER A 15 -12.66 -57.81 -7.54
N ILE A 16 -12.07 -57.11 -8.53
CA ILE A 16 -12.01 -57.40 -10.00
C ILE A 16 -13.31 -57.40 -10.87
N GLY A 17 -13.27 -56.61 -11.98
CA GLY A 17 -14.12 -56.77 -13.19
C GLY A 17 -14.06 -55.53 -14.11
N SER A 18 -13.86 -55.68 -15.43
CA SER A 18 -13.43 -54.57 -16.32
C SER A 18 -14.19 -54.44 -17.67
N ILE A 19 -13.88 -53.36 -18.40
CA ILE A 19 -14.00 -53.08 -19.86
C ILE A 19 -15.35 -52.52 -20.39
N ILE A 20 -15.23 -51.62 -21.39
CA ILE A 20 -16.21 -51.09 -22.38
C ILE A 20 -17.08 -49.89 -21.93
N ALA A 21 -17.33 -48.84 -22.72
CA ALA A 21 -16.46 -47.91 -23.50
C ALA A 21 -17.32 -46.84 -24.22
N ALA A 22 -16.81 -45.60 -24.28
CA ALA A 22 -16.95 -44.61 -25.36
C ALA A 22 -18.33 -44.13 -25.91
N LEU A 23 -18.61 -42.83 -25.63
CA LEU A 23 -18.93 -41.75 -26.60
C LEU A 23 -20.34 -41.51 -27.21
N VAL A 24 -20.54 -40.22 -27.57
CA VAL A 24 -21.38 -39.63 -28.67
C VAL A 24 -22.82 -39.10 -28.39
N LEU A 25 -22.88 -37.75 -28.29
CA LEU A 25 -23.81 -36.76 -28.90
C LEU A 25 -25.29 -36.52 -28.46
N SER A 26 -25.48 -35.34 -27.82
CA SER A 26 -26.33 -34.18 -28.21
C SER A 26 -27.88 -34.20 -28.34
N SER A 27 -28.49 -33.07 -27.93
CA SER A 27 -29.76 -32.45 -28.41
C SER A 27 -31.12 -33.16 -28.16
N SER A 28 -32.28 -32.51 -27.98
CA SER A 28 -32.63 -31.08 -27.73
C SER A 28 -34.13 -30.87 -27.37
N ILE A 29 -34.42 -30.01 -26.38
CA ILE A 29 -35.62 -29.12 -26.20
C ILE A 29 -37.02 -29.81 -26.00
N VAL A 30 -38.02 -29.03 -25.50
CA VAL A 30 -39.50 -29.29 -25.42
C VAL A 30 -39.93 -30.20 -24.24
N GLU A 31 -40.90 -29.87 -23.36
CA GLU A 31 -41.77 -28.68 -23.17
C GLU A 31 -42.09 -28.44 -21.67
N ALA A 32 -42.85 -27.39 -21.33
CA ALA A 32 -43.12 -26.97 -19.95
C ALA A 32 -44.46 -27.49 -19.36
N ASN A 33 -44.47 -27.68 -18.03
CA ASN A 33 -45.52 -27.26 -17.06
C ASN A 33 -45.59 -28.20 -15.84
N ASP A 34 -45.26 -27.68 -14.65
CA ASP A 34 -46.22 -27.73 -13.54
C ASP A 34 -45.90 -26.62 -12.51
N VAL A 35 -46.94 -26.00 -11.93
CA VAL A 35 -46.78 -24.94 -10.92
C VAL A 35 -47.07 -25.53 -9.55
N SER A 36 -46.04 -25.76 -8.75
CA SER A 36 -46.21 -26.17 -7.35
C SER A 36 -45.27 -25.41 -6.40
N VAL A 37 -45.85 -24.91 -5.32
CA VAL A 37 -45.16 -24.12 -4.29
C VAL A 37 -44.16 -25.00 -3.53
N VAL A 38 -42.90 -24.58 -3.49
CA VAL A 38 -41.86 -25.20 -2.64
C VAL A 38 -41.36 -24.17 -1.63
N ASN A 39 -41.26 -24.57 -0.36
CA ASN A 39 -40.86 -23.70 0.74
C ASN A 39 -39.45 -23.11 0.53
N VAL A 40 -39.34 -21.78 0.52
CA VAL A 40 -38.07 -21.09 0.74
C VAL A 40 -37.75 -21.13 2.23
N ASN A 41 -37.10 -22.19 2.69
CA ASN A 41 -36.37 -22.16 3.95
C ASN A 41 -35.29 -23.25 4.05
N SER A 42 -34.19 -22.90 4.75
CA SER A 42 -33.07 -23.79 5.12
C SER A 42 -32.48 -24.69 4.01
N ASN A 43 -31.66 -24.11 3.12
CA ASN A 43 -30.43 -24.75 2.60
C ASN A 43 -29.46 -23.80 1.86
N ALA A 44 -29.56 -22.48 2.08
CA ALA A 44 -28.62 -21.49 1.56
C ALA A 44 -27.30 -21.50 2.34
N ASN A 45 -26.55 -22.59 2.22
CA ASN A 45 -25.20 -22.73 2.80
C ASN A 45 -24.31 -23.62 1.91
N ARG A 46 -24.25 -23.26 0.62
CA ARG A 46 -23.13 -23.59 -0.28
C ARG A 46 -22.36 -22.30 -0.56
N SER A 47 -21.05 -22.43 -0.77
CA SER A 47 -20.09 -21.33 -0.79
C SER A 47 -20.42 -20.23 -1.83
N LEU A 48 -20.70 -19.03 -1.34
CA LEU A 48 -20.71 -17.79 -2.14
C LEU A 48 -19.29 -17.23 -2.35
N GLN A 49 -18.33 -18.11 -2.64
CA GLN A 49 -17.04 -17.70 -3.20
C GLN A 49 -17.25 -17.37 -4.68
N GLY A 50 -16.73 -16.20 -5.09
CA GLY A 50 -17.07 -15.48 -6.32
C GLY A 50 -17.51 -16.32 -7.52
N GLN A 51 -18.80 -16.22 -7.86
CA GLN A 51 -19.21 -16.37 -9.25
C GLN A 51 -18.69 -15.14 -10.01
N PRO A 52 -17.89 -15.30 -11.08
CA PRO A 52 -17.47 -14.16 -11.90
C PRO A 52 -18.70 -13.59 -12.62
N TYR A 53 -18.79 -12.26 -12.67
CA TYR A 53 -19.73 -11.60 -13.56
C TYR A 53 -19.27 -11.80 -15.01
N GLU A 54 -20.03 -12.59 -15.78
CA GLU A 54 -19.75 -12.87 -17.18
C GLU A 54 -20.33 -11.74 -18.05
N TYR A 55 -19.48 -11.04 -18.81
CA TYR A 55 -19.86 -9.92 -19.68
C TYR A 55 -20.20 -10.43 -21.09
N THR A 56 -21.09 -9.76 -21.82
CA THR A 56 -21.46 -10.15 -23.20
C THR A 56 -20.38 -9.82 -24.23
N SER A 57 -19.41 -8.98 -23.90
CA SER A 57 -18.23 -8.71 -24.73
C SER A 57 -17.11 -8.09 -23.90
N ASP A 58 -15.91 -8.67 -23.98
CA ASP A 58 -14.70 -8.15 -23.34
C ASP A 58 -14.39 -6.71 -23.74
N HIS A 59 -14.76 -6.30 -24.96
CA HIS A 59 -14.58 -4.94 -25.43
C HIS A 59 -15.42 -3.92 -24.65
N ILE A 60 -16.61 -4.29 -24.15
CA ILE A 60 -17.43 -3.40 -23.31
C ILE A 60 -16.73 -3.21 -21.96
N VAL A 61 -16.21 -4.29 -21.38
CA VAL A 61 -15.45 -4.26 -20.12
C VAL A 61 -14.24 -3.37 -20.26
N ALA A 62 -13.40 -3.61 -21.26
CA ALA A 62 -12.18 -2.87 -21.53
C ALA A 62 -12.47 -1.36 -21.68
N ARG A 63 -13.44 -1.00 -22.52
CA ARG A 63 -13.80 0.40 -22.81
C ARG A 63 -14.38 1.15 -21.62
N ALA A 64 -15.32 0.55 -20.87
CA ALA A 64 -16.00 1.25 -19.76
C ALA A 64 -15.14 1.29 -18.50
N SER A 65 -14.41 0.21 -18.19
CA SER A 65 -13.53 0.16 -17.02
C SER A 65 -12.33 1.10 -17.12
N ALA A 66 -11.92 1.47 -18.34
CA ALA A 66 -10.83 2.41 -18.63
C ALA A 66 -10.98 3.77 -17.93
N ILE A 67 -12.20 4.20 -17.58
CA ILE A 67 -12.45 5.43 -16.82
C ILE A 67 -11.74 5.46 -15.45
N SER A 68 -11.38 4.29 -14.88
CA SER A 68 -10.56 4.25 -13.67
C SER A 68 -9.16 4.82 -13.87
N LYS A 69 -8.65 4.86 -15.11
CA LYS A 69 -7.38 5.52 -15.44
C LYS A 69 -7.52 7.03 -15.51
N ASP A 70 -8.60 7.55 -16.09
CA ASP A 70 -8.92 8.99 -16.06
C ASP A 70 -8.96 9.48 -14.61
N TYR A 71 -9.65 8.75 -13.72
CA TYR A 71 -9.67 9.03 -12.28
C TYR A 71 -8.27 9.01 -11.65
N GLN A 72 -7.49 7.95 -11.86
CA GLN A 72 -6.13 7.84 -11.31
C GLN A 72 -5.23 8.99 -11.76
N THR A 73 -5.37 9.42 -13.02
CA THR A 73 -4.61 10.52 -13.59
C THR A 73 -5.05 11.87 -13.01
N ILE A 74 -6.35 12.08 -12.78
CA ILE A 74 -6.88 13.25 -12.03
C ILE A 74 -6.27 13.30 -10.62
N VAL A 75 -6.32 12.21 -9.86
CA VAL A 75 -5.77 12.17 -8.49
C VAL A 75 -4.25 12.37 -8.50
N PHE A 76 -3.53 11.75 -9.44
CA PHE A 76 -2.08 11.94 -9.60
C PHE A 76 -1.72 13.41 -9.84
N PHE A 77 -2.43 14.12 -10.72
CA PHE A 77 -2.14 15.53 -10.99
C PHE A 77 -2.62 16.47 -9.87
N LEU A 78 -3.70 16.15 -9.16
CA LEU A 78 -4.10 16.86 -7.93
C LEU A 78 -3.09 16.69 -6.79
N ALA A 79 -2.44 15.52 -6.68
CA ALA A 79 -1.43 15.25 -5.65
C ALA A 79 -0.16 16.10 -5.80
N GLN A 80 0.12 16.65 -6.99
CA GLN A 80 1.26 17.54 -7.25
C GLN A 80 1.11 18.96 -6.65
N ASP A 81 -0.05 19.26 -6.05
CA ASP A 81 -0.31 20.44 -5.21
C ASP A 81 0.08 21.81 -5.82
N ASN A 82 -0.01 21.92 -7.14
CA ASN A 82 0.35 23.14 -7.87
C ASN A 82 -0.64 23.43 -9.02
N GLY A 83 -0.66 24.67 -9.50
CA GLY A 83 -1.60 25.12 -10.53
C GLY A 83 -1.50 24.41 -11.88
N ALA A 84 -0.34 23.84 -12.26
CA ALA A 84 -0.25 23.03 -13.48
C ALA A 84 -0.85 21.63 -13.27
N GLY A 85 -0.59 21.00 -12.12
CA GLY A 85 -1.28 19.76 -11.73
C GLY A 85 -2.80 19.94 -11.66
N ARG A 86 -3.27 21.06 -11.10
CA ARG A 86 -4.71 21.38 -11.02
C ARG A 86 -5.37 21.51 -12.40
N GLU A 87 -4.74 22.18 -13.36
CA GLU A 87 -5.26 22.27 -14.73
C GLU A 87 -5.10 20.96 -15.52
N ASN A 88 -4.03 20.20 -15.31
CA ASN A 88 -3.85 18.87 -15.90
C ASN A 88 -4.95 17.89 -15.44
N ALA A 89 -5.30 17.92 -14.15
CA ALA A 89 -6.41 17.16 -13.60
C ALA A 89 -7.76 17.64 -14.18
N ARG A 90 -7.95 18.95 -14.35
CA ARG A 90 -9.15 19.52 -15.01
C ARG A 90 -9.26 19.09 -16.48
N ALA A 91 -8.16 19.04 -17.22
CA ALA A 91 -8.14 18.59 -18.62
C ALA A 91 -8.61 17.14 -18.76
N VAL A 92 -8.08 16.23 -17.95
CA VAL A 92 -8.53 14.82 -17.93
C VAL A 92 -9.97 14.69 -17.45
N TYR A 93 -10.39 15.47 -16.45
CA TYR A 93 -11.79 15.49 -16.01
C TYR A 93 -12.75 15.90 -17.14
N GLN A 94 -12.41 16.98 -17.87
CA GLN A 94 -13.25 17.55 -18.94
C GLN A 94 -13.25 16.68 -20.21
N LEU A 95 -12.07 16.44 -20.77
CA LEU A 95 -11.88 15.86 -22.11
C LEU A 95 -11.74 14.34 -22.10
N GLY A 96 -11.49 13.73 -20.93
CA GLY A 96 -11.11 12.32 -20.81
C GLY A 96 -9.70 12.05 -21.33
N ALA A 97 -9.17 10.84 -21.10
CA ALA A 97 -7.84 10.46 -21.58
C ALA A 97 -7.77 9.04 -22.14
N TYR A 98 -8.39 8.08 -21.47
CA TYR A 98 -8.27 6.65 -21.78
C TYR A 98 -9.62 5.97 -22.07
N CYS A 99 -10.72 6.51 -21.58
CA CYS A 99 -12.04 5.90 -21.75
C CYS A 99 -12.60 6.13 -23.16
N GLN A 100 -12.81 5.04 -23.91
CA GLN A 100 -13.37 5.05 -25.28
C GLN A 100 -12.62 5.96 -26.27
N SER A 101 -11.28 6.01 -26.20
CA SER A 101 -10.45 6.80 -27.13
C SER A 101 -10.76 6.49 -28.61
N TYR A 102 -10.96 7.52 -29.43
CA TYR A 102 -11.30 7.41 -30.85
C TYR A 102 -10.64 8.48 -31.72
N ALA A 103 -10.48 8.16 -33.00
CA ALA A 103 -9.97 9.02 -34.07
C ALA A 103 -11.10 9.47 -35.00
N THR A 104 -11.09 10.72 -35.44
CA THR A 104 -12.01 11.25 -36.46
C THR A 104 -11.30 11.33 -37.81
N LEU A 105 -11.52 10.34 -38.69
CA LEU A 105 -10.80 10.25 -39.96
C LEU A 105 -11.53 11.00 -41.08
N MET A 106 -10.88 11.99 -41.69
CA MET A 106 -11.37 12.66 -42.90
C MET A 106 -11.04 11.82 -44.15
N LEU A 107 -12.07 11.30 -44.81
CA LEU A 107 -11.94 10.40 -45.96
C LEU A 107 -11.65 11.17 -47.26
N ASP A 108 -10.77 10.64 -48.11
CA ASP A 108 -10.46 11.27 -49.41
C ASP A 108 -11.66 11.23 -50.39
N ALA A 109 -12.59 10.31 -50.16
CA ALA A 109 -13.82 10.14 -50.92
C ALA A 109 -14.98 9.78 -49.97
N PRO A 110 -16.18 10.39 -50.14
CA PRO A 110 -17.34 10.06 -49.30
C PRO A 110 -17.80 8.60 -49.42
N LEU A 111 -18.39 8.09 -48.33
CA LEU A 111 -18.86 6.71 -48.24
C LEU A 111 -19.88 6.37 -49.32
N THR A 112 -19.68 5.23 -50.00
CA THR A 112 -20.61 4.73 -51.03
C THR A 112 -21.71 3.83 -50.45
N SER A 113 -21.57 3.40 -49.20
CA SER A 113 -22.51 2.56 -48.45
C SER A 113 -22.46 2.91 -46.95
N GLU A 114 -23.54 2.60 -46.23
CA GLU A 114 -23.58 2.68 -44.77
C GLU A 114 -22.58 1.70 -44.12
N ILE A 115 -21.97 2.12 -43.01
CA ILE A 115 -21.12 1.30 -42.14
C ILE A 115 -21.64 1.44 -40.70
N LEU A 116 -22.04 0.32 -40.11
CA LEU A 116 -22.72 0.33 -38.80
C LEU A 116 -21.73 0.57 -37.66
N GLN A 117 -22.22 1.22 -36.60
CA GLN A 117 -21.53 1.28 -35.30
C GLN A 117 -21.15 -0.14 -34.84
N GLY A 118 -19.94 -0.31 -34.30
CA GLY A 118 -19.44 -1.61 -33.88
C GLY A 118 -18.78 -2.45 -34.97
N THR A 119 -18.85 -2.05 -36.24
CA THR A 119 -18.10 -2.73 -37.33
C THR A 119 -16.60 -2.64 -37.06
N GLU A 120 -15.90 -3.78 -37.09
CA GLU A 120 -14.45 -3.85 -36.93
C GLU A 120 -13.72 -3.16 -38.10
N VAL A 121 -12.63 -2.47 -37.77
CA VAL A 121 -11.75 -1.82 -38.74
C VAL A 121 -10.28 -2.04 -38.40
N THR A 122 -9.41 -2.03 -39.40
CA THR A 122 -7.96 -2.21 -39.23
C THR A 122 -7.19 -1.21 -40.10
N GLY A 123 -6.23 -0.52 -39.51
CA GLY A 123 -5.30 0.39 -40.18
C GLY A 123 -3.88 0.16 -39.68
N THR A 124 -2.99 1.15 -39.84
CA THR A 124 -1.60 1.08 -39.34
C THR A 124 -1.20 2.31 -38.55
N ASN A 125 -0.25 2.13 -37.62
CA ASN A 125 0.42 3.24 -36.92
C ASN A 125 1.57 3.84 -37.76
N ALA A 126 2.31 4.78 -37.17
CA ALA A 126 3.48 5.41 -37.80
C ALA A 126 4.65 4.46 -38.09
N ASN A 127 4.76 3.33 -37.38
CA ASN A 127 5.78 2.30 -37.61
C ASN A 127 5.40 1.30 -38.72
N GLY A 128 4.11 1.23 -39.08
CA GLY A 128 3.55 0.21 -39.95
C GLY A 128 2.95 -1.01 -39.24
N ASP A 129 2.87 -0.98 -37.89
CA ASP A 129 2.18 -2.01 -37.10
C ASP A 129 0.67 -1.92 -37.30
N SER A 130 -0.03 -3.05 -37.19
CA SER A 130 -1.49 -3.14 -37.39
C SER A 130 -2.26 -2.61 -36.17
N VAL A 131 -3.06 -1.56 -36.37
CA VAL A 131 -3.93 -0.97 -35.34
C VAL A 131 -5.38 -1.40 -35.57
N SER A 132 -6.02 -1.94 -34.52
CA SER A 132 -7.40 -2.43 -34.56
C SER A 132 -8.36 -1.47 -33.85
N GLY A 133 -9.49 -1.21 -34.50
CA GLY A 133 -10.57 -0.37 -33.96
C GLY A 133 -11.96 -0.91 -34.28
N ILE A 134 -12.98 -0.19 -33.83
CA ILE A 134 -14.35 -0.32 -34.37
C ILE A 134 -14.87 1.07 -34.76
N VAL A 135 -15.88 1.09 -35.63
CA VAL A 135 -16.65 2.29 -35.94
C VAL A 135 -17.37 2.79 -34.67
N HIS A 136 -17.02 3.99 -34.21
CA HIS A 136 -17.50 4.60 -32.95
C HIS A 136 -18.94 5.09 -33.06
N SER A 137 -19.26 5.81 -34.14
CA SER A 137 -20.61 6.19 -34.54
C SER A 137 -20.88 5.70 -35.97
N GLY A 138 -22.10 5.21 -36.24
CA GLY A 138 -22.46 4.67 -37.55
C GLY A 138 -22.45 5.75 -38.63
N ALA A 139 -21.80 5.49 -39.76
CA ALA A 139 -21.61 6.45 -40.84
C ALA A 139 -22.39 6.03 -42.10
N PHE A 140 -23.04 6.98 -42.77
CA PHE A 140 -23.99 6.74 -43.85
C PHE A 140 -23.39 7.03 -45.24
N SER A 141 -24.05 6.54 -46.28
CA SER A 141 -23.65 6.84 -47.67
C SER A 141 -23.76 8.34 -47.94
N GLY A 142 -22.65 8.96 -48.35
CA GLY A 142 -22.50 10.41 -48.51
C GLY A 142 -21.65 11.10 -47.43
N ASP A 143 -21.38 10.44 -46.30
CA ASP A 143 -20.54 11.01 -45.23
C ASP A 143 -19.06 11.00 -45.64
N ALA A 144 -18.33 12.06 -45.28
CA ALA A 144 -16.91 12.25 -45.59
C ALA A 144 -15.98 11.96 -44.39
N THR A 145 -16.53 11.48 -43.28
CA THR A 145 -15.82 11.26 -42.02
C THR A 145 -16.14 9.88 -41.46
N LEU A 146 -15.16 9.23 -40.82
CA LEU A 146 -15.34 7.96 -40.11
C LEU A 146 -14.72 8.07 -38.72
N GLU A 147 -15.52 7.91 -37.67
CA GLU A 147 -15.02 7.84 -36.30
C GLU A 147 -14.60 6.41 -35.95
N VAL A 148 -13.34 6.21 -35.58
CA VAL A 148 -12.74 4.91 -35.27
C VAL A 148 -12.30 4.87 -33.81
N MET A 149 -13.03 4.15 -32.97
CA MET A 149 -12.67 3.91 -31.58
C MET A 149 -11.61 2.81 -31.49
N TYR A 150 -10.50 3.12 -30.85
CA TYR A 150 -9.39 2.20 -30.62
C TYR A 150 -9.82 1.04 -29.73
N LEU A 151 -9.38 -0.18 -30.04
CA LEU A 151 -9.46 -1.31 -29.12
C LEU A 151 -8.29 -1.21 -28.12
N ILE A 152 -8.51 -1.65 -26.88
CA ILE A 152 -7.41 -1.74 -25.91
C ILE A 152 -6.44 -2.84 -26.38
N PRO A 153 -5.13 -2.54 -26.54
CA PRO A 153 -4.13 -3.53 -26.95
C PRO A 153 -4.02 -4.71 -25.99
N SER A 154 -3.55 -5.87 -26.48
CA SER A 154 -3.41 -7.10 -25.68
C SER A 154 -2.34 -7.02 -24.58
N ASP A 155 -1.38 -6.11 -24.74
CA ASP A 155 -0.36 -5.68 -23.79
C ASP A 155 -0.86 -4.59 -22.83
N GLY A 156 -2.07 -4.07 -23.04
CA GLY A 156 -2.85 -3.30 -22.07
C GLY A 156 -2.99 -1.81 -22.36
N ILE A 157 -3.73 -1.12 -21.49
CA ILE A 157 -4.12 0.28 -21.67
C ILE A 157 -2.96 1.28 -21.59
N ALA A 158 -1.78 0.86 -21.10
CA ALA A 158 -0.59 1.72 -21.06
C ALA A 158 -0.18 2.17 -22.47
N ASN A 159 -0.39 1.32 -23.47
CA ASN A 159 0.03 1.55 -24.85
C ASN A 159 -1.14 2.00 -25.75
N LEU A 160 -2.35 2.20 -25.18
CA LEU A 160 -3.52 2.69 -25.92
C LEU A 160 -3.27 4.11 -26.45
N CYS A 161 -3.64 4.36 -27.71
CA CYS A 161 -3.73 5.72 -28.26
C CYS A 161 -4.56 6.62 -27.33
N SER A 162 -3.92 7.55 -26.63
CA SER A 162 -4.54 8.36 -25.58
C SER A 162 -3.96 9.76 -25.61
N VAL A 163 -4.54 10.58 -26.48
CA VAL A 163 -4.20 12.00 -26.69
C VAL A 163 -5.21 12.86 -25.94
N ALA A 164 -6.24 13.42 -26.59
CA ALA A 164 -7.40 14.04 -25.91
C ALA A 164 -7.02 14.98 -24.73
N GLY A 165 -7.49 14.69 -23.50
CA GLY A 165 -7.11 15.40 -22.28
C GLY A 165 -5.89 14.86 -21.54
N ASN A 166 -5.17 13.88 -22.07
CA ASN A 166 -3.98 13.29 -21.45
C ASN A 166 -2.82 14.30 -21.46
N PRO A 167 -2.31 14.77 -20.31
CA PRO A 167 -1.22 15.74 -20.25
C PRO A 167 0.15 15.16 -20.61
N THR A 168 0.21 13.84 -20.87
CA THR A 168 1.35 13.10 -21.44
C THR A 168 0.85 12.18 -22.56
N PRO A 169 0.49 12.72 -23.74
CA PRO A 169 -0.13 11.97 -24.83
C PRO A 169 0.63 10.70 -25.24
N GLN A 170 -0.11 9.64 -25.57
CA GLN A 170 0.46 8.39 -26.08
C GLN A 170 0.05 8.19 -27.55
N TYR A 171 1.04 8.21 -28.45
CA TYR A 171 0.84 8.13 -29.89
C TYR A 171 1.11 6.74 -30.50
N GLU A 172 1.70 5.80 -29.74
CA GLU A 172 2.36 4.60 -30.30
C GLU A 172 1.40 3.62 -30.98
N GLN A 173 0.15 3.53 -30.51
CA GLN A 173 -0.92 2.74 -31.13
C GLN A 173 -2.00 3.61 -31.79
N CYS A 174 -1.72 4.89 -32.04
CA CYS A 174 -2.61 5.72 -32.85
C CYS A 174 -2.48 5.36 -34.34
N LEU A 175 -3.53 5.61 -35.12
CA LEU A 175 -3.48 5.54 -36.57
C LEU A 175 -2.49 6.56 -37.14
N ASN A 176 -1.89 6.24 -38.28
CA ASN A 176 -0.98 7.15 -38.99
C ASN A 176 -1.73 8.38 -39.51
N THR A 177 -1.05 9.53 -39.70
CA THR A 177 -1.67 10.81 -40.11
C THR A 177 -2.28 10.81 -41.52
N SER A 178 -2.02 9.75 -42.29
CA SER A 178 -2.71 9.39 -43.52
C SER A 178 -2.53 7.89 -43.80
N GLY A 179 -3.46 7.26 -44.51
CA GLY A 179 -3.34 5.85 -44.87
C GLY A 179 -4.61 5.21 -45.40
N GLU A 180 -4.63 3.88 -45.33
CA GLU A 180 -5.80 3.04 -45.63
C GLU A 180 -6.41 2.52 -44.31
N ILE A 181 -7.74 2.47 -44.25
CA ILE A 181 -8.51 1.80 -43.19
C ILE A 181 -9.39 0.74 -43.86
N SER A 182 -9.21 -0.52 -43.46
CA SER A 182 -9.95 -1.67 -44.00
C SER A 182 -11.15 -1.98 -43.12
N VAL A 183 -12.35 -2.01 -43.69
CA VAL A 183 -13.61 -2.28 -42.97
C VAL A 183 -13.95 -3.76 -43.07
N SER A 184 -14.23 -4.41 -41.92
CA SER A 184 -14.54 -5.84 -41.86
C SER A 184 -15.82 -6.16 -42.65
N GLY A 185 -15.69 -6.97 -43.70
CA GLY A 185 -16.78 -7.26 -44.66
C GLY A 185 -17.16 -6.11 -45.60
N GLY A 186 -16.46 -4.98 -45.55
CA GLY A 186 -16.75 -3.75 -46.29
C GLY A 186 -15.65 -3.32 -47.27
N PRO A 187 -15.61 -2.03 -47.67
CA PRO A 187 -14.54 -1.48 -48.49
C PRO A 187 -13.26 -1.18 -47.68
N THR A 188 -12.13 -1.06 -48.37
CA THR A 188 -10.99 -0.28 -47.88
C THR A 188 -11.22 1.19 -48.25
N LEU A 189 -11.01 2.10 -47.30
CA LEU A 189 -11.15 3.54 -47.45
C LEU A 189 -9.78 4.21 -47.27
N THR A 190 -9.53 5.34 -47.94
CA THR A 190 -8.33 6.15 -47.75
C THR A 190 -8.67 7.45 -47.01
N TYR A 191 -7.75 7.92 -46.17
CA TYR A 191 -7.90 9.13 -45.38
C TYR A 191 -6.58 9.91 -45.31
N SER A 192 -6.70 11.24 -45.23
CA SER A 192 -5.56 12.16 -45.27
C SER A 192 -5.74 13.31 -44.29
N ASN A 193 -4.62 13.77 -43.72
CA ASN A 193 -4.55 14.90 -42.78
C ASN A 193 -5.24 14.63 -41.43
N TYR A 194 -5.18 13.40 -40.92
CA TYR A 194 -5.56 13.08 -39.54
C TYR A 194 -4.55 13.72 -38.58
N ASP A 195 -5.01 14.67 -37.78
CA ASP A 195 -4.22 15.37 -36.76
C ASP A 195 -4.34 14.65 -35.42
N LEU A 196 -3.25 14.05 -34.95
CA LEU A 196 -3.23 13.28 -33.71
C LEU A 196 -3.66 14.07 -32.48
N ASP A 197 -3.41 15.39 -32.44
CA ASP A 197 -3.73 16.25 -31.28
C ASP A 197 -5.17 16.78 -31.33
N ASN A 198 -5.71 17.01 -32.53
CA ASN A 198 -7.01 17.68 -32.72
C ASN A 198 -8.16 16.74 -33.10
N ASP A 199 -7.88 15.63 -33.79
CA ASP A 199 -8.89 14.67 -34.27
C ASP A 199 -8.99 13.41 -33.37
N THR A 200 -8.18 13.31 -32.30
CA THR A 200 -8.24 12.22 -31.30
C THR A 200 -8.95 12.68 -30.03
N ALA A 201 -10.05 12.02 -29.66
CA ALA A 201 -10.85 12.35 -28.47
C ALA A 201 -11.17 11.12 -27.61
N ALA A 202 -11.52 11.32 -26.35
CA ALA A 202 -12.10 10.27 -25.52
C ALA A 202 -13.62 10.25 -25.68
N GLY A 203 -14.21 9.10 -26.01
CA GLY A 203 -15.67 8.93 -26.16
C GLY A 203 -16.44 9.09 -24.84
N GLN A 204 -15.75 9.05 -23.69
CA GLN A 204 -16.32 9.30 -22.38
C GLN A 204 -15.30 9.96 -21.45
N SER A 205 -15.74 10.92 -20.65
CA SER A 205 -14.94 11.58 -19.61
C SER A 205 -15.74 11.63 -18.30
N ILE A 206 -15.06 11.87 -17.16
CA ILE A 206 -15.78 12.00 -15.88
C ILE A 206 -16.70 13.24 -15.91
N GLN A 207 -16.36 14.31 -16.66
CA GLN A 207 -17.28 15.40 -16.94
C GLN A 207 -18.51 14.94 -17.73
N SER A 208 -18.37 14.14 -18.80
CA SER A 208 -19.54 13.70 -19.58
C SER A 208 -20.51 12.87 -18.75
N MET A 209 -19.97 12.05 -17.83
CA MET A 209 -20.72 11.33 -16.78
C MET A 209 -21.42 12.27 -15.78
N SER A 210 -20.83 13.43 -15.49
CA SER A 210 -21.33 14.43 -14.54
C SER A 210 -22.33 15.45 -15.11
N MET A 211 -22.49 15.49 -16.44
CA MET A 211 -23.16 16.58 -17.18
C MET A 211 -24.60 16.28 -17.62
N THR A 212 -25.10 15.06 -17.38
CA THR A 212 -26.24 14.53 -18.16
C THR A 212 -27.18 13.63 -17.35
N ILE A 213 -27.93 14.20 -16.38
CA ILE A 213 -29.25 13.62 -16.04
C ILE A 213 -30.26 14.10 -17.12
N SER A 214 -30.25 13.47 -18.30
CA SER A 214 -31.26 13.78 -19.33
C SER A 214 -31.49 12.65 -20.33
N GLY A 215 -32.57 11.92 -20.12
CA GLY A 215 -33.34 11.19 -21.11
C GLY A 215 -34.82 11.34 -20.78
N ALA A 216 -35.71 11.09 -21.75
CA ALA A 216 -37.15 11.33 -21.56
C ALA A 216 -37.81 10.35 -20.56
N GLY A 217 -37.26 9.13 -20.40
CA GLY A 217 -37.63 8.22 -19.32
C GLY A 217 -36.73 8.36 -18.08
N THR A 218 -35.45 8.72 -18.24
CA THR A 218 -34.45 8.73 -17.15
C THR A 218 -34.81 9.66 -15.98
N LEU A 219 -35.62 10.70 -16.23
CA LEU A 219 -36.17 11.60 -15.20
C LEU A 219 -37.35 11.00 -14.40
N GLY A 220 -37.92 9.88 -14.86
CA GLY A 220 -38.99 9.13 -14.21
C GLY A 220 -38.49 8.18 -13.11
N TYR A 221 -37.21 7.81 -13.11
CA TYR A 221 -36.64 6.97 -12.06
C TYR A 221 -36.42 7.78 -10.76
N PRO A 222 -37.06 7.41 -9.62
CA PRO A 222 -37.17 8.30 -8.46
C PRO A 222 -35.84 8.77 -7.84
N ARG A 223 -34.80 7.92 -7.81
CA ARG A 223 -33.51 8.30 -7.21
C ARG A 223 -32.79 9.34 -8.07
N ILE A 224 -32.75 9.16 -9.39
CA ILE A 224 -32.15 10.13 -10.32
C ILE A 224 -32.90 11.47 -10.25
N GLY A 225 -34.24 11.44 -10.27
CA GLY A 225 -35.08 12.62 -10.13
C GLY A 225 -34.86 13.38 -8.81
N THR A 226 -34.55 12.67 -7.71
CA THR A 226 -34.26 13.27 -6.39
C THR A 226 -33.02 14.18 -6.41
N PHE A 227 -31.92 13.78 -7.06
CA PHE A 227 -30.71 14.61 -7.13
C PHE A 227 -30.92 15.87 -7.97
N ALA A 228 -31.53 15.72 -9.16
CA ALA A 228 -31.87 16.84 -10.03
C ALA A 228 -32.90 17.79 -9.39
N SER A 229 -33.78 17.27 -8.53
CA SER A 229 -34.71 18.10 -7.75
C SER A 229 -34.01 18.82 -6.60
N TYR A 230 -33.07 18.19 -5.90
CA TYR A 230 -32.39 18.79 -4.74
C TYR A 230 -31.44 19.92 -5.11
N TYR A 231 -30.67 19.74 -6.20
CA TYR A 231 -29.70 20.71 -6.69
C TYR A 231 -30.21 21.52 -7.90
N GLY A 232 -31.44 21.31 -8.37
CA GLY A 232 -32.13 22.01 -9.49
C GLY A 232 -31.43 21.99 -10.84
N THR A 233 -30.28 21.32 -10.92
CA THR A 233 -29.52 21.10 -12.12
C THR A 233 -29.39 19.60 -12.35
N ASN A 234 -29.53 19.20 -13.61
CA ASN A 234 -29.18 17.85 -14.06
C ASN A 234 -27.65 17.63 -14.17
N ARG A 235 -26.85 18.55 -13.64
CA ARG A 235 -25.38 18.61 -13.72
C ARG A 235 -24.70 18.84 -12.37
N TYR A 236 -25.39 18.59 -11.25
CA TYR A 236 -24.90 18.91 -9.89
C TYR A 236 -23.47 18.44 -9.65
N ALA A 237 -23.13 17.20 -10.04
CA ALA A 237 -21.79 16.64 -9.92
C ALA A 237 -20.73 17.47 -10.65
N ASN A 238 -21.02 17.89 -11.89
CA ASN A 238 -20.12 18.75 -12.67
C ASN A 238 -20.00 20.13 -12.04
N GLU A 239 -21.10 20.71 -11.58
CA GLU A 239 -21.10 22.05 -11.00
C GLU A 239 -20.34 22.08 -9.67
N PHE A 240 -20.48 21.05 -8.82
CA PHE A 240 -19.64 20.87 -7.63
C PHE A 240 -18.15 20.74 -8.00
N ILE A 241 -17.81 19.84 -8.93
CA ILE A 241 -16.42 19.54 -9.27
C ILE A 241 -15.75 20.74 -9.97
N GLN A 242 -16.44 21.43 -10.87
CA GLN A 242 -15.91 22.63 -11.52
C GLN A 242 -15.80 23.81 -10.55
N ALA A 243 -16.79 24.04 -9.67
CA ALA A 243 -16.70 25.05 -8.62
C ALA A 243 -15.52 24.77 -7.67
N ALA A 244 -15.31 23.51 -7.30
CA ALA A 244 -14.14 23.09 -6.52
C ALA A 244 -12.82 23.30 -7.29
N PHE A 245 -12.76 23.04 -8.61
CA PHE A 245 -11.60 23.36 -9.47
C PHE A 245 -11.34 24.87 -9.60
N ASP A 246 -12.38 25.71 -9.64
CA ASP A 246 -12.25 27.18 -9.71
C ASP A 246 -12.06 27.86 -8.34
N LYS A 247 -12.25 27.13 -7.23
CA LYS A 247 -12.42 27.69 -5.87
C LYS A 247 -13.57 28.71 -5.78
N ALA A 248 -14.61 28.52 -6.59
CA ALA A 248 -15.80 29.35 -6.60
C ALA A 248 -16.88 28.75 -5.70
N ASP A 249 -17.72 29.57 -5.08
CA ASP A 249 -18.85 29.07 -4.30
C ASP A 249 -19.95 28.55 -5.25
N THR A 250 -20.54 27.40 -4.93
CA THR A 250 -21.68 26.86 -5.70
C THR A 250 -22.92 27.76 -5.52
N GLN A 251 -23.90 27.67 -6.41
CA GLN A 251 -25.12 28.51 -6.38
C GLN A 251 -26.42 27.70 -6.37
N PHE A 252 -26.37 26.47 -5.88
CA PHE A 252 -27.51 25.58 -5.69
C PHE A 252 -28.51 26.17 -4.67
N ASP A 253 -29.77 26.30 -5.07
CA ASP A 253 -30.87 25.50 -4.52
C ASP A 253 -30.84 25.19 -3.02
N SER A 254 -29.98 24.25 -2.64
CA SER A 254 -29.84 23.64 -1.32
C SER A 254 -28.50 22.92 -1.27
N GLY A 255 -27.87 22.89 -0.10
CA GLY A 255 -26.58 22.24 0.10
C GLY A 255 -25.43 22.89 -0.68
N ASN A 256 -25.21 24.20 -0.55
CA ASN A 256 -24.08 24.89 -1.18
C ASN A 256 -22.73 24.58 -0.52
N ALA A 257 -21.67 24.66 -1.31
CA ALA A 257 -20.28 24.63 -0.86
C ALA A 257 -19.59 25.98 -1.07
N GLU A 258 -19.05 26.58 0.00
CA GLU A 258 -18.34 27.86 -0.02
C GLU A 258 -16.83 27.67 -0.30
N PHE A 259 -16.47 27.08 -1.45
CA PHE A 259 -15.08 26.74 -1.79
C PHE A 259 -14.11 27.94 -1.85
N THR A 260 -14.60 29.19 -1.87
CA THR A 260 -13.75 30.38 -1.73
C THR A 260 -13.04 30.42 -0.38
N LYS A 261 -13.65 29.88 0.68
CA LYS A 261 -13.14 29.86 2.07
C LYS A 261 -12.05 28.82 2.32
N TRP A 262 -11.88 27.87 1.41
CA TRP A 262 -10.86 26.82 1.48
C TRP A 262 -9.61 27.18 0.70
N THR A 263 -8.51 26.47 0.93
CA THR A 263 -7.27 26.53 0.16
C THR A 263 -7.33 25.52 -1.00
N GLN A 264 -6.18 25.01 -1.45
CA GLN A 264 -6.12 23.91 -2.41
C GLN A 264 -6.30 22.54 -1.75
N PHE A 265 -6.17 22.43 -0.41
CA PHE A 265 -6.13 21.15 0.30
C PHE A 265 -7.51 20.47 0.43
N GLY A 266 -8.54 21.21 0.83
CA GLY A 266 -9.92 20.74 0.86
C GLY A 266 -10.52 20.66 -0.54
N THR A 267 -10.22 21.61 -1.42
CA THR A 267 -10.74 21.55 -2.80
C THR A 267 -10.20 20.35 -3.60
N LYS A 268 -8.92 19.97 -3.46
CA LYS A 268 -8.39 18.77 -4.14
C LYS A 268 -8.93 17.46 -3.57
N SER A 269 -9.12 17.38 -2.25
CA SER A 269 -9.72 16.23 -1.58
C SER A 269 -11.20 16.07 -1.98
N PHE A 270 -11.96 17.17 -1.98
CA PHE A 270 -13.34 17.18 -2.44
C PHE A 270 -13.48 16.68 -3.89
N ILE A 271 -12.66 17.17 -4.83
CA ILE A 271 -12.68 16.69 -6.23
C ILE A 271 -12.37 15.18 -6.31
N THR A 272 -11.40 14.72 -5.50
CA THR A 272 -10.99 13.31 -5.44
C THR A 272 -12.16 12.41 -5.03
N VAL A 273 -12.92 12.75 -3.98
CA VAL A 273 -14.07 11.92 -3.57
C VAL A 273 -15.28 12.12 -4.50
N ALA A 274 -15.61 13.37 -4.86
CA ALA A 274 -16.81 13.70 -5.64
C ALA A 274 -16.80 13.08 -7.06
N THR A 275 -15.63 12.94 -7.68
CA THR A 275 -15.50 12.28 -9.00
C THR A 275 -15.88 10.79 -8.98
N LEU A 276 -15.88 10.12 -7.81
CA LEU A 276 -16.46 8.78 -7.65
C LEU A 276 -17.89 8.84 -7.13
N THR A 277 -18.10 9.52 -6.00
CA THR A 277 -19.34 9.45 -5.22
C THR A 277 -20.48 10.28 -5.81
N MET A 278 -20.20 11.22 -6.71
CA MET A 278 -21.22 11.93 -7.48
C MET A 278 -21.23 11.46 -8.93
N SER A 279 -20.08 11.49 -9.62
CA SER A 279 -20.03 11.24 -11.08
C SER A 279 -20.19 9.76 -11.43
N SER A 280 -19.33 8.86 -10.93
CA SER A 280 -19.45 7.42 -11.22
C SER A 280 -20.75 6.84 -10.68
N TRP A 281 -21.11 7.15 -9.43
CA TRP A 281 -22.32 6.62 -8.79
C TRP A 281 -23.59 6.91 -9.60
N MET A 282 -23.78 8.18 -10.00
CA MET A 282 -24.93 8.60 -10.79
C MET A 282 -24.92 7.98 -12.20
N HIS A 283 -23.75 7.91 -12.85
CA HIS A 283 -23.63 7.36 -14.20
C HIS A 283 -23.98 5.87 -14.29
N ILE A 284 -23.57 5.08 -13.30
CA ILE A 284 -23.86 3.63 -13.23
C ILE A 284 -25.38 3.41 -13.14
N ILE A 285 -26.06 4.19 -12.31
CA ILE A 285 -27.52 4.11 -12.14
C ILE A 285 -28.24 4.58 -13.42
N ILE A 286 -27.75 5.64 -14.08
CA ILE A 286 -28.26 6.07 -15.41
C ILE A 286 -28.12 4.93 -16.43
N LYS A 287 -26.95 4.28 -16.52
CA LYS A 287 -26.72 3.20 -17.51
C LYS A 287 -27.57 1.95 -17.26
N MET A 288 -27.87 1.64 -16.01
CA MET A 288 -28.83 0.59 -15.65
C MET A 288 -30.27 0.99 -15.95
N GLN A 289 -30.64 2.25 -15.72
CA GLN A 289 -31.95 2.78 -16.08
C GLN A 289 -32.16 2.80 -17.59
N ASP A 290 -31.16 3.21 -18.37
CA ASP A 290 -31.17 3.15 -19.84
C ASP A 290 -31.46 1.70 -20.32
N ALA A 291 -30.83 0.70 -19.70
CA ALA A 291 -31.05 -0.72 -20.03
C ALA A 291 -32.48 -1.18 -19.73
N VAL A 292 -33.03 -0.78 -18.57
CA VAL A 292 -34.42 -1.06 -18.18
C VAL A 292 -35.42 -0.35 -19.11
N GLU A 293 -35.14 0.88 -19.54
CA GLU A 293 -35.99 1.62 -20.47
C GLU A 293 -35.99 1.01 -21.87
N VAL A 294 -34.84 0.57 -22.39
CA VAL A 294 -34.79 -0.17 -23.66
C VAL A 294 -35.60 -1.47 -23.55
N CYS A 295 -35.46 -2.23 -22.46
CA CYS A 295 -36.30 -3.42 -22.20
C CYS A 295 -37.79 -3.08 -22.22
N LYS A 296 -38.22 -2.05 -21.45
CA LYS A 296 -39.63 -1.62 -21.36
C LYS A 296 -40.19 -1.03 -22.67
N SER A 297 -39.32 -0.63 -23.61
CA SER A 297 -39.74 -0.16 -24.93
C SER A 297 -40.17 -1.29 -25.87
N LEU A 298 -39.82 -2.54 -25.55
CA LEU A 298 -40.13 -3.72 -26.38
C LEU A 298 -41.50 -4.33 -26.07
N PRO A 299 -42.11 -5.04 -27.04
CA PRO A 299 -43.21 -5.95 -26.76
C PRO A 299 -42.79 -7.04 -25.76
N GLN A 300 -43.66 -7.34 -24.80
CA GLN A 300 -43.40 -8.29 -23.71
C GLN A 300 -42.81 -9.63 -24.20
N GLY A 301 -41.66 -10.02 -23.63
CA GLY A 301 -40.94 -11.25 -23.99
C GLY A 301 -40.03 -11.14 -25.23
N GLN A 302 -39.91 -9.96 -25.83
CA GLN A 302 -38.85 -9.67 -26.82
C GLN A 302 -37.58 -9.15 -26.13
N LYS A 303 -36.47 -9.13 -26.88
CA LYS A 303 -35.12 -8.77 -26.41
C LYS A 303 -34.43 -7.98 -27.52
N SER A 304 -33.74 -6.89 -27.21
CA SER A 304 -32.87 -6.18 -28.15
C SER A 304 -31.43 -6.72 -28.03
N VAL A 305 -30.50 -6.02 -28.68
CA VAL A 305 -29.06 -6.24 -28.60
C VAL A 305 -28.38 -5.13 -27.79
N GLN A 306 -29.13 -4.39 -26.96
CA GLN A 306 -28.71 -3.09 -26.40
C GLN A 306 -28.85 -2.97 -24.88
N GLU A 307 -29.82 -3.64 -24.26
CA GLU A 307 -30.07 -3.60 -22.80
C GLU A 307 -28.87 -4.14 -22.04
N VAL A 308 -28.44 -5.36 -22.39
CA VAL A 308 -27.39 -6.06 -21.65
C VAL A 308 -26.02 -5.38 -21.82
N PRO A 309 -25.64 -4.85 -23.01
CA PRO A 309 -24.48 -3.97 -23.16
C PRO A 309 -24.51 -2.69 -22.30
N LEU A 310 -25.66 -2.05 -22.11
CA LEU A 310 -25.79 -0.88 -21.24
C LEU A 310 -25.61 -1.25 -19.76
N TRP A 311 -26.20 -2.37 -19.33
CA TRP A 311 -26.04 -2.92 -17.99
C TRP A 311 -24.59 -3.38 -17.72
N ASP A 312 -23.96 -4.07 -18.67
CA ASP A 312 -22.55 -4.49 -18.60
C ASP A 312 -21.58 -3.30 -18.51
N ASN A 313 -21.86 -2.20 -19.22
CA ASN A 313 -21.10 -0.95 -19.11
C ASN A 313 -21.17 -0.36 -17.69
N ALA A 314 -22.37 -0.36 -17.09
CA ALA A 314 -22.57 0.12 -15.72
C ALA A 314 -21.77 -0.72 -14.70
N VAL A 315 -21.79 -2.05 -14.83
CA VAL A 315 -21.02 -2.97 -13.96
C VAL A 315 -19.51 -2.79 -14.15
N ALA A 316 -19.04 -2.66 -15.38
CA ALA A 316 -17.62 -2.40 -15.68
C ALA A 316 -17.15 -1.03 -15.13
N THR A 317 -18.02 -0.01 -15.17
CA THR A 317 -17.77 1.31 -14.58
C THR A 317 -17.65 1.24 -13.05
N TYR A 318 -18.55 0.51 -12.37
CA TYR A 318 -18.49 0.33 -10.91
C TYR A 318 -17.18 -0.34 -10.46
N ARG A 319 -16.76 -1.35 -11.20
CA ARG A 319 -15.59 -2.19 -10.89
C ARG A 319 -14.26 -1.51 -11.20
N GLY A 320 -14.18 -0.75 -12.29
CA GLY A 320 -12.93 -0.24 -12.84
C GLY A 320 -12.01 -1.36 -13.38
N MET A 321 -10.83 -0.97 -13.85
CA MET A 321 -9.83 -1.96 -14.27
C MET A 321 -9.25 -2.68 -13.07
N GLY A 322 -9.19 -4.01 -13.15
CA GLY A 322 -8.73 -4.91 -12.10
C GLY A 322 -9.21 -6.33 -12.37
N GLY A 323 -8.44 -7.33 -11.95
CA GLY A 323 -8.78 -8.75 -12.10
C GLY A 323 -9.89 -9.20 -11.16
N ALA A 324 -10.04 -10.51 -10.97
CA ALA A 324 -10.93 -11.06 -9.94
C ALA A 324 -10.41 -10.86 -8.49
N ALA A 325 -9.27 -10.17 -8.34
CA ALA A 325 -8.69 -9.76 -7.07
C ALA A 325 -8.31 -8.27 -7.15
N GLY A 326 -9.03 -7.43 -6.40
CA GLY A 326 -8.77 -5.98 -6.27
C GLY A 326 -9.04 -5.14 -7.53
N GLY A 327 -10.04 -4.25 -7.47
CA GLY A 327 -10.10 -3.11 -8.37
C GLY A 327 -8.90 -2.18 -8.15
N THR A 328 -8.33 -1.61 -9.21
CA THR A 328 -7.24 -0.62 -9.07
C THR A 328 -7.70 0.59 -8.24
N MET A 329 -6.76 1.25 -7.55
CA MET A 329 -7.08 2.36 -6.64
C MET A 329 -7.96 3.40 -7.35
N GLY A 330 -9.11 3.70 -6.74
CA GLY A 330 -10.00 4.73 -7.25
C GLY A 330 -11.13 4.28 -8.18
N GLN A 331 -11.95 3.32 -7.74
CA GLN A 331 -13.35 3.17 -8.18
C GLN A 331 -14.24 2.77 -7.00
N LEU A 332 -15.55 2.80 -7.19
CA LEU A 332 -16.54 2.53 -6.14
C LEU A 332 -16.42 1.11 -5.54
N TRP A 333 -16.01 0.11 -6.34
CA TRP A 333 -15.63 -1.20 -5.81
C TRP A 333 -14.56 -1.09 -4.71
N TYR A 334 -13.44 -0.40 -5.00
CA TYR A 334 -12.34 -0.21 -4.06
C TYR A 334 -12.74 0.63 -2.85
N LEU A 335 -13.62 1.62 -3.07
CA LEU A 335 -14.19 2.45 -2.00
C LEU A 335 -14.94 1.58 -0.97
N ALA A 336 -15.75 0.63 -1.44
CA ALA A 336 -16.48 -0.29 -0.57
C ALA A 336 -15.56 -1.28 0.15
N ASP A 337 -14.56 -1.86 -0.51
CA ASP A 337 -13.57 -2.75 0.14
C ASP A 337 -12.71 -1.99 1.18
N ASN A 338 -12.47 -0.68 1.00
CA ASN A 338 -11.77 0.15 1.98
C ASN A 338 -12.63 0.41 3.23
N TYR A 339 -13.88 0.88 3.05
CA TYR A 339 -14.74 1.18 4.18
C TYR A 339 -15.28 -0.07 4.89
N CYS A 340 -15.41 -1.22 4.22
CA CYS A 340 -15.84 -2.44 4.92
C CYS A 340 -14.90 -2.82 6.07
N GLN A 341 -13.60 -2.54 5.92
CA GLN A 341 -12.57 -2.82 6.94
C GLN A 341 -12.71 -1.86 8.12
N LYS A 342 -13.07 -0.60 7.86
CA LYS A 342 -13.32 0.46 8.86
C LYS A 342 -14.65 0.27 9.61
N PHE A 343 -15.62 -0.46 9.05
CA PHE A 343 -16.97 -0.65 9.61
C PHE A 343 -17.32 -2.09 10.00
N GLY A 344 -16.38 -3.03 9.87
CA GLY A 344 -16.58 -4.46 10.15
C GLY A 344 -17.55 -5.18 9.20
N THR A 345 -17.83 -4.60 8.03
CA THR A 345 -18.83 -5.08 7.05
C THR A 345 -18.22 -5.82 5.86
N CYS A 346 -17.00 -6.34 5.98
CA CYS A 346 -16.43 -7.25 4.97
C CYS A 346 -17.05 -8.66 5.08
N GLN A 347 -16.87 -9.49 4.03
CA GLN A 347 -17.37 -10.88 3.99
C GLN A 347 -16.92 -11.70 5.20
N ASP A 348 -15.63 -11.60 5.56
CA ASP A 348 -15.03 -12.34 6.69
C ASP A 348 -15.46 -11.81 8.06
N GLY A 349 -16.27 -10.75 8.10
CA GLY A 349 -16.72 -10.07 9.31
C GLY A 349 -15.75 -8.97 9.79
N PRO A 350 -15.92 -8.50 11.03
CA PRO A 350 -15.07 -7.48 11.62
C PRO A 350 -13.61 -7.95 11.72
N GLY A 351 -12.68 -7.13 11.19
CA GLY A 351 -11.25 -7.46 11.12
C GLY A 351 -10.79 -8.27 9.90
N GLY A 352 -11.64 -8.46 8.89
CA GLY A 352 -11.31 -9.16 7.64
C GLY A 352 -10.19 -8.49 6.83
N SER A 353 -8.93 -8.86 7.10
CA SER A 353 -7.72 -8.21 6.55
C SER A 353 -7.45 -8.39 5.04
N GLN A 354 -8.36 -9.07 4.31
CA GLN A 354 -8.39 -9.17 2.83
C GLN A 354 -9.83 -9.07 2.28
N GLY A 355 -10.81 -8.75 3.13
CA GLY A 355 -12.21 -9.09 2.85
C GLY A 355 -12.87 -8.20 1.80
N ILE A 356 -13.52 -8.84 0.82
CA ILE A 356 -14.46 -8.17 -0.09
C ILE A 356 -15.63 -7.61 0.73
N ALA A 357 -16.12 -6.42 0.43
CA ALA A 357 -17.26 -5.83 1.15
C ALA A 357 -18.53 -6.68 1.03
N LYS A 358 -19.32 -6.81 2.11
CA LYS A 358 -20.68 -7.37 2.04
C LYS A 358 -21.54 -6.58 1.03
N ALA A 359 -21.35 -5.26 0.96
CA ALA A 359 -21.97 -4.40 -0.05
C ALA A 359 -21.59 -4.83 -1.48
N ASN A 360 -20.30 -4.93 -1.82
CA ASN A 360 -19.81 -5.45 -3.11
C ASN A 360 -20.39 -6.84 -3.45
N SER A 361 -20.56 -7.69 -2.43
CA SER A 361 -21.11 -9.04 -2.57
C SER A 361 -22.60 -9.06 -2.91
N LYS A 362 -23.41 -8.27 -2.18
CA LYS A 362 -24.85 -8.07 -2.46
C LYS A 362 -25.02 -7.43 -3.84
N LEU A 363 -24.20 -6.44 -4.16
CA LEU A 363 -24.25 -5.69 -5.40
C LEU A 363 -23.99 -6.59 -6.63
N TYR A 364 -23.01 -7.50 -6.59
CA TYR A 364 -22.84 -8.49 -7.67
C TYR A 364 -24.04 -9.43 -7.82
N ALA A 365 -24.76 -9.77 -6.74
CA ALA A 365 -25.98 -10.55 -6.85
C ALA A 365 -27.09 -9.76 -7.57
N HIS A 366 -27.25 -8.46 -7.27
CA HIS A 366 -28.17 -7.57 -7.98
C HIS A 366 -27.77 -7.34 -9.44
N PHE A 367 -26.47 -7.19 -9.73
CA PHE A 367 -25.95 -7.08 -11.09
C PHE A 367 -26.25 -8.34 -11.93
N ASN A 368 -26.01 -9.54 -11.38
CA ASN A 368 -26.31 -10.79 -12.06
C ASN A 368 -27.83 -11.03 -12.21
N ALA A 369 -28.64 -10.69 -11.19
CA ALA A 369 -30.09 -10.81 -11.25
C ALA A 369 -30.68 -9.90 -12.34
N GLY A 370 -30.40 -8.60 -12.31
CA GLY A 370 -30.91 -7.66 -13.31
C GLY A 370 -30.42 -7.98 -14.72
N LYS A 371 -29.20 -8.50 -14.90
CA LYS A 371 -28.74 -9.03 -16.19
C LYS A 371 -29.57 -10.22 -16.66
N GLN A 372 -29.88 -11.17 -15.78
CA GLN A 372 -30.74 -12.31 -16.12
C GLN A 372 -32.18 -11.86 -16.43
N ASP A 373 -32.71 -10.90 -15.67
CA ASP A 373 -34.05 -10.35 -15.90
C ASP A 373 -34.15 -9.61 -17.25
N LEU A 374 -33.14 -8.81 -17.62
CA LEU A 374 -33.03 -8.22 -18.96
C LEU A 374 -32.90 -9.30 -20.04
N LEU A 375 -32.08 -10.34 -19.79
CA LEU A 375 -31.94 -11.49 -20.69
C LEU A 375 -33.23 -12.29 -20.84
N ASP A 376 -34.16 -12.27 -19.89
CA ASP A 376 -35.46 -12.96 -19.97
C ASP A 376 -36.63 -12.05 -20.40
N GLY A 377 -36.41 -10.73 -20.47
CA GLY A 377 -37.43 -9.73 -20.80
C GLY A 377 -38.32 -9.33 -19.62
N ASN A 378 -37.88 -9.61 -18.39
CA ASN A 378 -38.56 -9.31 -17.13
C ASN A 378 -38.23 -7.89 -16.63
N CYS A 379 -38.54 -6.86 -17.43
CA CYS A 379 -38.02 -5.50 -17.21
C CYS A 379 -38.34 -4.89 -15.83
N ASP A 380 -39.46 -5.27 -15.20
CA ASP A 380 -39.82 -4.79 -13.85
C ASP A 380 -38.98 -5.45 -12.73
N LEU A 381 -38.47 -6.67 -12.96
CA LEU A 381 -37.51 -7.32 -12.05
C LEU A 381 -36.09 -6.76 -12.25
N ALA A 382 -35.73 -6.40 -13.49
CA ALA A 382 -34.50 -5.64 -13.78
C ALA A 382 -34.51 -4.26 -13.10
N GLU A 383 -35.64 -3.54 -13.12
CA GLU A 383 -35.83 -2.29 -12.37
C GLU A 383 -35.72 -2.50 -10.85
N SER A 384 -36.32 -3.58 -10.33
CA SER A 384 -36.19 -3.97 -8.91
C SER A 384 -34.74 -4.27 -8.52
N SER A 385 -33.96 -4.87 -9.43
CA SER A 385 -32.53 -5.13 -9.25
C SER A 385 -31.69 -3.84 -9.32
N LEU A 386 -32.07 -2.87 -10.16
CA LEU A 386 -31.47 -1.53 -10.18
C LEU A 386 -31.70 -0.79 -8.85
N ASP A 387 -32.93 -0.81 -8.31
CA ASP A 387 -33.23 -0.17 -7.03
C ASP A 387 -32.41 -0.76 -5.86
N ALA A 388 -32.26 -2.09 -5.84
CA ALA A 388 -31.42 -2.77 -4.86
C ALA A 388 -29.91 -2.48 -5.06
N ALA A 389 -29.46 -2.38 -6.31
CA ALA A 389 -28.08 -2.00 -6.64
C ALA A 389 -27.76 -0.55 -6.19
N ALA A 390 -28.61 0.42 -6.54
CA ALA A 390 -28.47 1.82 -6.13
C ALA A 390 -28.47 1.98 -4.60
N THR A 391 -29.34 1.23 -3.90
CA THR A 391 -29.35 1.15 -2.43
C THR A 391 -28.00 0.65 -1.91
N THR A 392 -27.54 -0.49 -2.41
CA THR A 392 -26.29 -1.13 -1.95
C THR A 392 -25.05 -0.27 -2.23
N MET A 393 -25.02 0.45 -3.35
CA MET A 393 -23.96 1.41 -3.68
C MET A 393 -23.94 2.66 -2.78
N THR A 394 -25.00 2.91 -1.99
CA THR A 394 -25.07 4.04 -1.05
C THR A 394 -24.33 3.74 0.26
N ILE A 395 -24.23 2.46 0.66
CA ILE A 395 -23.56 1.98 1.88
C ILE A 395 -22.14 2.57 2.05
N PRO A 396 -21.19 2.43 1.09
CA PRO A 396 -19.83 2.95 1.27
C PRO A 396 -19.75 4.48 1.31
N ILE A 397 -20.76 5.18 0.81
CA ILE A 397 -20.83 6.65 0.87
C ILE A 397 -21.26 7.11 2.28
N ILE A 398 -22.22 6.39 2.90
CA ILE A 398 -22.61 6.60 4.31
C ILE A 398 -21.44 6.29 5.24
N GLN A 399 -20.73 5.18 5.01
CA GLN A 399 -19.53 4.81 5.75
C GLN A 399 -18.42 5.87 5.63
N GLY A 400 -18.17 6.39 4.42
CA GLY A 400 -17.24 7.50 4.22
C GLY A 400 -17.61 8.76 4.98
N LEU A 401 -18.89 9.15 4.94
CA LEU A 401 -19.38 10.32 5.68
C LEU A 401 -19.19 10.17 7.20
N LEU A 402 -19.59 9.02 7.76
CA LEU A 402 -19.45 8.73 9.19
C LEU A 402 -17.98 8.69 9.64
N TYR A 403 -17.10 8.07 8.85
CA TYR A 403 -15.68 7.97 9.19
C TYR A 403 -15.00 9.35 9.25
N HIS A 404 -15.21 10.18 8.23
CA HIS A 404 -14.61 11.52 8.22
C HIS A 404 -15.32 12.50 9.17
N ALA A 405 -16.60 12.29 9.49
CA ALA A 405 -17.25 13.01 10.60
C ALA A 405 -16.60 12.67 11.95
N TYR A 406 -16.30 11.40 12.21
CA TYR A 406 -15.56 10.97 13.41
C TYR A 406 -14.15 11.59 13.48
N GLU A 407 -13.45 11.67 12.35
CA GLU A 407 -12.16 12.38 12.25
C GLU A 407 -12.26 13.91 12.42
N LEU A 408 -13.43 14.53 12.23
CA LEU A 408 -13.66 15.97 12.43
C LEU A 408 -14.15 16.34 13.84
N ASP A 409 -14.58 15.36 14.63
CA ASP A 409 -14.93 15.55 16.05
C ASP A 409 -13.70 15.31 16.95
N LEU A 410 -12.98 14.20 16.71
CA LEU A 410 -11.74 13.87 17.45
C LEU A 410 -10.64 14.94 17.30
N PHE A 411 -10.44 15.46 16.10
CA PHE A 411 -9.30 16.32 15.78
C PHE A 411 -9.75 17.78 15.68
N GLN A 412 -9.70 18.50 16.80
CA GLN A 412 -10.20 19.88 16.92
C GLN A 412 -9.44 20.95 16.11
N GLU A 413 -8.43 20.57 15.34
CA GLU A 413 -7.66 21.43 14.44
C GLU A 413 -8.10 21.22 12.98
N GLN A 414 -8.25 22.31 12.22
CA GLN A 414 -8.96 22.33 10.94
C GLN A 414 -8.18 21.67 9.79
N ARG A 415 -8.17 20.33 9.76
CA ARG A 415 -7.64 19.55 8.62
C ARG A 415 -8.58 19.66 7.42
N GLU A 416 -8.38 20.71 6.63
CA GLU A 416 -9.17 21.06 5.44
C GLU A 416 -9.33 19.88 4.45
N ILE A 417 -8.35 18.98 4.38
CA ILE A 417 -8.41 17.72 3.61
C ILE A 417 -9.59 16.86 4.07
N VAL A 418 -9.69 16.57 5.37
CA VAL A 418 -10.77 15.73 5.94
C VAL A 418 -12.13 16.42 5.78
N GLN A 419 -12.16 17.77 5.85
CA GLN A 419 -13.37 18.53 5.52
C GLN A 419 -13.77 18.40 4.03
N GLY A 420 -12.79 18.35 3.12
CA GLY A 420 -12.96 18.09 1.70
C GLY A 420 -13.59 16.72 1.41
N GLU A 421 -13.03 15.67 2.00
CA GLU A 421 -13.55 14.30 1.94
C GLU A 421 -14.97 14.25 2.52
N ALA A 422 -15.17 14.71 3.76
CA ALA A 422 -16.47 14.69 4.44
C ALA A 422 -17.55 15.46 3.65
N ALA A 423 -17.24 16.63 3.10
CA ALA A 423 -18.19 17.40 2.30
C ALA A 423 -18.55 16.72 0.97
N ALA A 424 -17.63 15.98 0.34
CA ALA A 424 -17.93 15.24 -0.87
C ALA A 424 -18.86 14.04 -0.59
N PHE A 425 -18.61 13.28 0.48
CA PHE A 425 -19.54 12.24 0.94
C PHE A 425 -20.91 12.81 1.34
N LEU A 426 -20.92 13.94 2.07
CA LEU A 426 -22.13 14.69 2.44
C LEU A 426 -22.97 15.01 1.22
N HIS A 427 -22.40 15.73 0.24
CA HIS A 427 -23.14 16.20 -0.92
C HIS A 427 -23.55 15.08 -1.89
N SER A 428 -22.92 13.90 -1.80
CA SER A 428 -23.38 12.67 -2.46
C SER A 428 -24.60 12.02 -1.80
N LEU A 429 -24.84 12.25 -0.50
CA LEU A 429 -25.98 11.68 0.24
C LEU A 429 -27.12 12.66 0.44
N LEU A 430 -26.82 13.97 0.50
CA LEU A 430 -27.74 15.00 0.94
C LEU A 430 -29.12 14.99 0.26
N PRO A 431 -29.24 14.75 -1.07
CA PRO A 431 -30.54 14.62 -1.73
C PRO A 431 -31.38 13.44 -1.23
N LEU A 432 -30.76 12.28 -1.02
CA LEU A 432 -31.43 11.07 -0.55
C LEU A 432 -31.85 11.22 0.93
N VAL A 433 -30.93 11.70 1.77
CA VAL A 433 -31.20 12.00 3.19
C VAL A 433 -32.32 13.04 3.31
N HIS A 434 -32.33 14.08 2.48
CA HIS A 434 -33.38 15.11 2.48
C HIS A 434 -34.74 14.58 2.01
N ALA A 435 -34.78 13.66 1.05
CA ALA A 435 -36.03 13.01 0.62
C ALA A 435 -36.67 12.20 1.76
N CYS A 436 -35.86 11.61 2.64
CA CYS A 436 -36.30 10.91 3.84
C CYS A 436 -36.64 11.85 5.01
N SER A 437 -35.70 12.72 5.39
CA SER A 437 -35.89 13.76 6.40
C SER A 437 -35.13 15.04 6.04
N GLY A 438 -35.88 16.07 5.67
CA GLY A 438 -35.34 17.41 5.44
C GLY A 438 -34.69 18.01 6.70
N GLY A 439 -35.22 17.69 7.89
CA GLY A 439 -34.62 18.10 9.16
C GLY A 439 -33.23 17.50 9.35
N ASN A 440 -33.08 16.19 9.14
CA ASN A 440 -31.80 15.48 9.29
C ASN A 440 -30.78 15.98 8.25
N ALA A 441 -31.20 16.19 7.00
CA ALA A 441 -30.31 16.74 5.97
C ALA A 441 -29.83 18.16 6.28
N VAL A 442 -30.72 19.04 6.78
CA VAL A 442 -30.36 20.39 7.22
C VAL A 442 -29.42 20.36 8.44
N MET A 443 -29.61 19.40 9.35
CA MET A 443 -28.71 19.18 10.48
C MET A 443 -27.30 18.80 9.99
N ILE A 444 -27.17 17.69 9.26
CA ILE A 444 -25.86 17.14 8.87
C ILE A 444 -25.10 18.13 7.95
N TYR A 445 -25.81 18.85 7.09
CA TYR A 445 -25.25 19.94 6.30
C TYR A 445 -24.68 21.06 7.19
N ASN A 446 -25.38 21.48 8.25
CA ASN A 446 -24.91 22.58 9.09
C ASN A 446 -23.70 22.24 9.96
N GLU A 447 -23.41 20.96 10.19
CA GLU A 447 -22.17 20.51 10.83
C GLU A 447 -20.98 20.50 9.85
N ILE A 448 -21.14 19.84 8.69
CA ILE A 448 -20.02 19.49 7.81
C ILE A 448 -19.73 20.52 6.70
N LYS A 449 -20.70 21.40 6.35
CA LYS A 449 -20.63 22.27 5.16
C LYS A 449 -19.28 22.98 4.96
N VAL A 450 -18.88 23.02 3.69
CA VAL A 450 -17.69 23.74 3.22
C VAL A 450 -17.73 25.18 3.74
N GLY A 451 -16.71 25.56 4.53
CA GLY A 451 -16.62 26.90 5.12
C GLY A 451 -17.22 27.10 6.52
N ASN A 452 -17.68 26.06 7.21
CA ASN A 452 -18.31 26.18 8.55
C ASN A 452 -17.37 26.67 9.67
N GLY A 453 -16.05 26.41 9.54
CA GLY A 453 -15.03 26.93 10.46
C GLY A 453 -15.07 26.34 11.89
N LYS A 454 -15.67 25.16 12.08
CA LYS A 454 -15.82 24.45 13.36
C LYS A 454 -15.42 22.99 13.23
N THR A 455 -15.30 22.31 14.37
CA THR A 455 -15.49 20.85 14.47
C THR A 455 -16.94 20.47 14.14
N ALA A 456 -17.15 19.22 13.77
CA ALA A 456 -18.47 18.68 13.44
C ALA A 456 -18.83 17.58 14.45
N SER A 457 -20.03 17.61 15.03
CA SER A 457 -20.44 16.62 16.04
C SER A 457 -20.77 15.27 15.39
N PHE A 458 -19.89 14.29 15.57
CA PHE A 458 -20.05 12.94 15.02
C PHE A 458 -21.30 12.26 15.55
N GLU A 459 -21.56 12.35 16.86
CA GLU A 459 -22.77 11.80 17.49
C GLU A 459 -24.04 12.31 16.78
N ALA A 460 -24.16 13.64 16.66
CA ALA A 460 -25.38 14.24 16.13
C ALA A 460 -25.52 14.05 14.61
N ILE A 461 -24.42 13.96 13.86
CA ILE A 461 -24.38 13.49 12.47
C ILE A 461 -24.85 12.04 12.35
N LYS A 462 -24.32 11.16 13.20
CA LYS A 462 -24.63 9.72 13.24
C LYS A 462 -26.10 9.48 13.52
N THR A 463 -26.65 10.06 14.59
CA THR A 463 -28.10 9.96 14.91
C THR A 463 -28.97 10.46 13.76
N SER A 464 -28.57 11.55 13.10
CA SER A 464 -29.31 12.11 11.97
C SER A 464 -29.24 11.23 10.71
N LEU A 465 -28.14 10.54 10.46
CA LEU A 465 -28.02 9.55 9.38
C LEU A 465 -28.81 8.28 9.69
N GLU A 466 -28.62 7.72 10.88
CA GLU A 466 -29.28 6.49 11.35
C GLU A 466 -30.81 6.63 11.33
N GLY A 467 -31.33 7.81 11.71
CA GLY A 467 -32.75 8.17 11.58
C GLY A 467 -33.31 8.24 10.15
N THR A 468 -32.50 7.99 9.12
CA THR A 468 -32.97 7.88 7.71
C THR A 468 -32.77 6.49 7.09
N TYR A 469 -32.10 5.55 7.77
CA TYR A 469 -31.70 4.25 7.19
C TYR A 469 -32.88 3.43 6.64
N GLU A 470 -33.99 3.33 7.37
CA GLU A 470 -35.19 2.59 6.94
C GLU A 470 -35.73 3.12 5.60
N CYS A 471 -35.78 4.45 5.44
CA CYS A 471 -36.22 5.10 4.20
C CYS A 471 -35.19 5.02 3.06
N LEU A 472 -33.89 5.04 3.38
CA LEU A 472 -32.82 4.83 2.41
C LEU A 472 -32.74 3.37 1.90
N GLY A 473 -33.37 2.43 2.61
CA GLY A 473 -33.38 1.00 2.29
C GLY A 473 -32.18 0.21 2.84
N VAL A 474 -31.47 0.77 3.83
CA VAL A 474 -30.29 0.15 4.46
C VAL A 474 -30.56 -0.15 5.94
N SER A 475 -29.82 -1.09 6.53
CA SER A 475 -29.91 -1.40 7.96
C SER A 475 -28.64 -1.01 8.72
N CYS A 476 -28.73 -1.00 10.07
CA CYS A 476 -27.58 -0.84 10.95
C CYS A 476 -26.50 -1.93 10.72
N GLU A 477 -26.88 -3.13 10.24
CA GLU A 477 -25.93 -4.20 9.88
C GLU A 477 -25.27 -3.96 8.51
N ASP A 478 -25.95 -3.29 7.58
CA ASP A 478 -25.40 -2.93 6.26
C ASP A 478 -24.32 -1.85 6.37
N ILE A 479 -24.55 -0.85 7.21
CA ILE A 479 -23.57 0.21 7.46
C ILE A 479 -22.49 -0.27 8.42
N GLY A 480 -22.85 -1.02 9.46
CA GLY A 480 -21.94 -1.38 10.55
C GLY A 480 -21.64 -0.20 11.48
N GLY A 481 -20.64 -0.38 12.33
CA GLY A 481 -20.11 0.67 13.21
C GLY A 481 -18.60 0.80 13.04
N ILE A 482 -18.05 1.98 13.34
CA ILE A 482 -16.61 2.25 13.18
C ILE A 482 -15.84 1.35 14.15
N VAL A 483 -15.15 0.33 13.63
CA VAL A 483 -14.39 -0.62 14.44
C VAL A 483 -13.06 -0.01 14.88
N ASP A 484 -12.57 -0.41 16.06
CA ASP A 484 -11.15 -0.18 16.35
C ASP A 484 -10.31 -1.05 15.42
N LEU A 485 -9.41 -0.46 14.63
CA LEU A 485 -8.51 -1.24 13.77
C LEU A 485 -7.44 -2.00 14.58
N ALA A 486 -7.29 -1.70 15.88
CA ALA A 486 -6.44 -2.43 16.82
C ALA A 486 -7.14 -3.62 17.51
N ASP A 487 -8.45 -3.54 17.78
CA ASP A 487 -9.31 -4.69 18.10
C ASP A 487 -10.62 -4.60 17.30
N PRO A 488 -10.66 -5.16 16.08
CA PRO A 488 -11.83 -5.08 15.21
C PRO A 488 -13.07 -5.80 15.72
N THR A 489 -13.02 -6.48 16.87
CA THR A 489 -14.22 -7.03 17.53
C THR A 489 -14.94 -5.97 18.38
N THR A 490 -14.34 -4.80 18.54
CA THR A 490 -14.86 -3.64 19.28
C THR A 490 -15.12 -2.45 18.37
N TYR A 491 -15.95 -1.52 18.82
CA TYR A 491 -16.20 -0.25 18.15
C TYR A 491 -15.47 0.87 18.88
N LEU A 492 -15.05 1.90 18.13
CA LEU A 492 -14.57 3.15 18.70
C LEU A 492 -15.70 3.85 19.46
N GLU A 493 -15.34 4.80 20.33
CA GLU A 493 -16.29 5.53 21.19
C GLU A 493 -17.41 6.18 20.36
N ASN A 494 -18.66 5.93 20.74
CA ASN A 494 -19.89 6.32 20.00
C ASN A 494 -20.00 5.77 18.55
N GLY A 495 -19.00 5.05 18.04
CA GLY A 495 -18.94 4.49 16.69
C GLY A 495 -19.79 3.24 16.46
N ALA A 496 -20.36 2.64 17.50
CA ALA A 496 -21.15 1.42 17.43
C ALA A 496 -22.45 1.57 16.58
N PRO A 497 -22.90 0.52 15.86
CA PRO A 497 -24.05 0.61 14.95
C PRO A 497 -25.37 0.87 15.70
N CYS A 498 -26.32 1.54 15.05
CA CYS A 498 -27.66 1.72 15.64
C CYS A 498 -28.28 0.40 16.14
N GLY A 499 -28.93 0.48 17.30
CA GLY A 499 -29.55 -0.67 17.97
C GLY A 499 -28.64 -1.44 18.93
N THR A 500 -27.31 -1.29 18.90
CA THR A 500 -26.50 -1.69 20.05
C THR A 500 -26.67 -0.67 21.17
N LEU A 501 -27.31 -1.07 22.27
CA LEU A 501 -27.40 -0.24 23.46
C LEU A 501 -25.99 -0.05 24.05
N ASN A 502 -25.58 1.20 24.24
CA ASN A 502 -24.49 1.51 25.17
C ASN A 502 -24.93 1.01 26.55
N VAL A 503 -24.24 -0.01 27.09
CA VAL A 503 -24.52 -0.54 28.44
C VAL A 503 -23.77 0.30 29.47
N ASP A 504 -24.01 1.61 29.47
CA ASP A 504 -23.60 2.56 30.52
C ASP A 504 -24.29 3.93 30.38
N ASP A 505 -25.57 3.98 30.00
CA ASP A 505 -26.38 5.17 30.28
C ASP A 505 -27.87 4.88 30.58
N GLN A 506 -28.41 5.58 31.58
CA GLN A 506 -29.84 5.66 31.87
C GLN A 506 -30.21 7.10 32.23
N ASP A 507 -30.78 7.86 31.30
CA ASP A 507 -31.91 8.77 31.56
C ASP A 507 -32.51 9.38 30.26
N GLY A 508 -33.85 9.50 30.23
CA GLY A 508 -34.55 10.68 29.68
C GLY A 508 -34.73 10.90 28.15
N ASP A 509 -35.87 10.42 27.63
CA ASP A 509 -36.82 11.16 26.76
C ASP A 509 -36.43 11.86 25.42
N GLY A 510 -36.90 11.28 24.29
CA GLY A 510 -37.91 11.95 23.44
C GLY A 510 -37.53 12.55 22.06
N ILE A 511 -37.97 11.89 20.97
CA ILE A 511 -37.99 12.40 19.57
C ILE A 511 -39.40 12.96 19.22
N PRO A 512 -39.53 13.92 18.27
CA PRO A 512 -40.35 13.63 17.07
C PRO A 512 -39.90 14.28 15.73
N ASP A 513 -40.42 13.78 14.60
CA ASP A 513 -40.05 14.04 13.19
C ASP A 513 -40.47 15.40 12.56
N VAL A 514 -39.95 15.71 11.35
CA VAL A 514 -40.69 16.11 10.10
C VAL A 514 -39.75 16.53 8.92
N ALA A 515 -40.22 16.41 7.66
CA ALA A 515 -39.48 16.64 6.38
C ALA A 515 -40.08 17.79 5.49
N PRO A 516 -39.85 17.91 4.15
CA PRO A 516 -38.70 18.54 3.43
C PRO A 516 -39.09 19.67 2.39
N VAL A 517 -38.19 20.09 1.44
CA VAL A 517 -38.40 20.70 0.05
C VAL A 517 -37.55 21.97 -0.37
N VAL A 518 -37.23 22.10 -1.69
CA VAL A 518 -36.20 22.86 -2.52
C VAL A 518 -36.86 23.78 -3.63
N PRO A 519 -36.30 24.35 -4.76
CA PRO A 519 -34.93 24.57 -5.38
C PRO A 519 -34.61 25.99 -6.09
N ALA A 520 -33.44 26.18 -6.79
CA ALA A 520 -33.08 27.12 -7.93
C ALA A 520 -31.59 27.67 -8.11
N ASN A 521 -30.92 27.64 -9.32
CA ASN A 521 -29.46 27.88 -9.70
C ASN A 521 -29.22 28.91 -10.91
N PRO A 522 -28.14 29.02 -11.80
CA PRO A 522 -26.63 28.83 -11.85
C PRO A 522 -25.68 29.87 -12.64
N GLN A 523 -24.33 29.87 -12.35
CA GLN A 523 -23.00 30.01 -13.14
C GLN A 523 -22.81 30.67 -14.57
N PRO A 524 -21.62 30.75 -15.34
CA PRO A 524 -20.12 30.52 -15.16
C PRO A 524 -19.03 31.44 -15.91
N SER A 525 -17.68 31.16 -15.77
CA SER A 525 -16.55 31.03 -16.80
C SER A 525 -15.18 31.86 -16.86
N PRO A 526 -13.97 31.28 -17.27
CA PRO A 526 -12.55 31.77 -17.02
C PRO A 526 -11.37 31.49 -18.09
N THR A 527 -10.03 31.50 -17.75
CA THR A 527 -8.76 31.03 -18.49
C THR A 527 -7.41 31.41 -17.74
N GLN A 528 -6.09 31.05 -17.96
CA GLN A 528 -5.20 29.96 -18.56
C GLN A 528 -3.64 30.20 -18.25
N ARG A 529 -2.63 29.26 -18.42
CA ARG A 529 -1.18 29.36 -17.94
C ARG A 529 -0.09 28.32 -18.50
N PRO A 530 1.26 28.39 -18.21
CA PRO A 530 2.35 27.34 -18.41
C PRO A 530 3.50 27.24 -17.30
N SER A 531 4.65 26.47 -17.22
CA SER A 531 5.22 25.15 -17.74
C SER A 531 6.66 24.73 -17.18
N SER A 532 6.95 23.42 -16.91
CA SER A 532 8.21 22.54 -16.97
C SER A 532 9.58 22.68 -16.20
N LEU A 533 10.16 21.54 -15.68
CA LEU A 533 11.62 21.03 -15.70
C LEU A 533 11.85 19.66 -14.91
N PRO A 534 13.02 18.91 -14.98
CA PRO A 534 13.21 17.49 -14.50
C PRO A 534 14.49 17.09 -13.64
N GLY A 535 14.74 15.77 -13.31
CA GLY A 535 15.90 15.17 -12.55
C GLY A 535 16.30 13.67 -12.89
N GLN A 536 17.35 13.04 -12.27
CA GLN A 536 18.03 11.79 -12.74
C GLN A 536 18.19 10.58 -11.75
N ALA A 537 18.61 9.39 -12.25
CA ALA A 537 18.60 8.06 -11.57
C ALA A 537 19.98 7.35 -11.33
N TYR A 538 19.96 6.20 -10.63
CA TYR A 538 21.10 5.33 -10.29
C TYR A 538 21.12 4.04 -11.15
N GLU A 539 22.31 3.53 -11.47
CA GLU A 539 22.52 2.41 -12.42
C GLU A 539 23.21 1.23 -11.71
N TYR A 540 22.72 0.00 -11.95
CA TYR A 540 23.12 -1.21 -11.21
C TYR A 540 24.11 -2.08 -12.02
N THR A 541 24.70 -3.08 -11.35
CA THR A 541 25.58 -4.09 -11.96
C THR A 541 25.10 -5.50 -11.58
N SER A 542 24.94 -6.37 -12.58
CA SER A 542 24.47 -7.77 -12.52
C SER A 542 23.05 -8.02 -11.94
N ASP A 543 22.15 -8.45 -12.82
CA ASP A 543 20.70 -8.24 -12.68
C ASP A 543 19.94 -9.24 -11.78
N HIS A 544 20.61 -10.23 -11.18
CA HIS A 544 19.93 -11.33 -10.46
C HIS A 544 20.33 -11.55 -8.99
N VAL A 545 21.30 -10.80 -8.45
CA VAL A 545 21.72 -10.94 -7.04
C VAL A 545 20.91 -10.01 -6.12
N ASN A 546 20.76 -8.74 -6.52
CA ASN A 546 20.36 -7.64 -5.64
C ASN A 546 18.84 -7.57 -5.33
N SER A 547 18.03 -8.47 -5.90
CA SER A 547 16.61 -8.63 -5.53
C SER A 547 16.43 -9.51 -4.29
N ARG A 548 17.29 -10.51 -4.08
CA ARG A 548 17.13 -11.56 -3.05
C ARG A 548 17.32 -11.05 -1.63
N THR A 549 18.32 -10.18 -1.41
CA THR A 549 18.54 -9.53 -0.11
C THR A 549 17.49 -8.44 0.16
N ALA A 550 17.02 -7.74 -0.88
CA ALA A 550 15.95 -6.75 -0.76
C ALA A 550 14.61 -7.34 -0.28
N ALA A 551 14.39 -8.66 -0.45
CA ALA A 551 13.20 -9.36 0.03
C ALA A 551 13.02 -9.34 1.56
N ILE A 552 14.05 -8.99 2.33
CA ILE A 552 13.95 -8.72 3.77
C ILE A 552 12.86 -7.66 4.08
N SER A 553 12.55 -6.76 3.14
CA SER A 553 11.40 -5.84 3.19
C SER A 553 10.07 -6.54 3.50
N LYS A 554 9.87 -7.78 3.03
CA LYS A 554 8.64 -8.56 3.29
C LYS A 554 8.63 -9.27 4.64
N ASP A 555 9.78 -9.47 5.27
CA ASP A 555 9.86 -9.92 6.66
C ASP A 555 9.42 -8.78 7.60
N PHE A 556 9.89 -7.55 7.37
CA PHE A 556 9.44 -6.36 8.10
C PHE A 556 7.93 -6.13 7.94
N GLU A 557 7.43 -6.12 6.69
CA GLU A 557 6.01 -5.95 6.37
C GLU A 557 5.15 -7.03 7.04
N SER A 558 5.63 -8.28 7.08
CA SER A 558 4.93 -9.39 7.74
C SER A 558 4.93 -9.27 9.26
N ILE A 559 6.04 -8.84 9.89
CA ILE A 559 6.08 -8.56 11.32
C ILE A 559 5.11 -7.43 11.68
N ALA A 560 5.11 -6.32 10.94
CA ALA A 560 4.18 -5.21 11.16
C ALA A 560 2.71 -5.69 11.03
N ARG A 561 2.39 -6.43 9.96
CA ARG A 561 1.07 -7.01 9.73
C ARG A 561 0.64 -7.98 10.84
N PHE A 562 1.55 -8.78 11.40
CA PHE A 562 1.23 -9.69 12.51
C PHE A 562 1.13 -8.97 13.86
N LEU A 563 1.98 -7.99 14.15
CA LEU A 563 1.92 -7.22 15.40
C LEU A 563 0.71 -6.29 15.47
N SER A 564 0.25 -5.77 14.34
CA SER A 564 -0.99 -4.95 14.25
C SER A 564 -2.26 -5.72 14.64
N GLN A 565 -2.30 -7.05 14.43
CA GLN A 565 -3.41 -7.92 14.87
C GLN A 565 -3.47 -8.13 16.39
N GLN A 566 -2.42 -7.73 17.11
CA GLN A 566 -2.26 -7.73 18.57
C GLN A 566 -2.40 -9.06 19.33
N THR A 567 -2.94 -10.13 18.73
CA THR A 567 -3.14 -11.43 19.38
C THR A 567 -1.82 -12.11 19.76
N GLY A 568 -1.86 -12.94 20.81
CA GLY A 568 -0.70 -13.76 21.20
C GLY A 568 -0.23 -14.74 20.12
N ALA A 569 -1.15 -15.26 19.30
CA ALA A 569 -0.82 -16.15 18.18
C ALA A 569 -0.09 -15.38 17.06
N ALA A 570 -0.64 -14.25 16.61
CA ALA A 570 0.00 -13.40 15.61
C ALA A 570 1.37 -12.89 16.09
N ARG A 571 1.49 -12.54 17.37
CA ARG A 571 2.76 -12.15 18.00
C ARG A 571 3.81 -13.27 18.00
N GLU A 572 3.41 -14.53 18.18
CA GLU A 572 4.33 -15.67 18.02
C GLU A 572 4.67 -15.93 16.54
N SER A 573 3.75 -15.69 15.59
CA SER A 573 4.08 -15.69 14.15
C SER A 573 5.10 -14.59 13.78
N ALA A 574 4.93 -13.38 14.30
CA ALA A 574 5.91 -12.30 14.15
C ALA A 574 7.27 -12.67 14.76
N ARG A 575 7.27 -13.37 15.91
CA ARG A 575 8.48 -13.88 16.56
C ARG A 575 9.17 -14.98 15.75
N ALA A 576 8.40 -15.86 15.12
CA ALA A 576 8.93 -16.91 14.23
C ALA A 576 9.59 -16.28 12.99
N ILE A 577 8.93 -15.32 12.33
CA ILE A 577 9.50 -14.58 11.20
C ILE A 577 10.74 -13.77 11.62
N TYR A 578 10.71 -13.15 12.80
CA TYR A 578 11.89 -12.49 13.35
C TYR A 578 13.08 -13.47 13.48
N GLN A 579 12.86 -14.66 14.06
CA GLN A 579 13.90 -15.64 14.33
C GLN A 579 14.42 -16.34 13.05
N LEU A 580 13.51 -16.82 12.20
CA LEU A 580 13.78 -17.74 11.07
C LEU A 580 13.78 -17.04 9.70
N GLY A 581 13.32 -15.78 9.65
CA GLY A 581 13.01 -15.08 8.40
C GLY A 581 11.74 -15.61 7.74
N ALA A 582 11.35 -15.02 6.62
CA ALA A 582 10.34 -15.58 5.72
C ALA A 582 10.80 -15.57 4.25
N TYR A 583 11.17 -14.41 3.70
CA TYR A 583 11.35 -14.24 2.25
C TYR A 583 12.80 -13.95 1.82
N CYS A 584 13.69 -13.60 2.75
CA CYS A 584 15.05 -13.17 2.40
C CYS A 584 15.99 -14.36 2.15
N GLN A 585 16.51 -14.45 0.92
CA GLN A 585 17.45 -15.50 0.50
C GLN A 585 16.96 -16.93 0.83
N SER A 586 15.68 -17.23 0.58
CA SER A 586 15.13 -18.56 0.87
C SER A 586 15.74 -19.65 -0.01
N TYR A 587 16.11 -20.78 0.58
CA TYR A 587 16.80 -21.88 -0.09
C TYR A 587 16.35 -23.26 0.39
N ALA A 588 16.42 -24.25 -0.49
CA ALA A 588 16.14 -25.65 -0.20
C ALA A 588 17.44 -26.47 -0.12
N THR A 589 17.50 -27.41 0.81
CA THR A 589 18.57 -28.41 0.90
C THR A 589 18.08 -29.69 0.23
N LEU A 590 18.66 -30.06 -0.92
CA LEU A 590 18.23 -31.23 -1.69
C LEU A 590 19.19 -32.40 -1.48
N GLN A 591 18.68 -33.49 -0.92
CA GLN A 591 19.40 -34.76 -0.73
C GLN A 591 19.47 -35.52 -2.06
N LEU A 592 20.64 -35.59 -2.67
CA LEU A 592 20.85 -36.24 -3.96
C LEU A 592 20.77 -37.77 -3.85
N ASP A 593 20.29 -38.42 -4.93
CA ASP A 593 20.21 -39.88 -5.06
C ASP A 593 21.58 -40.56 -5.21
N GLY A 594 22.64 -39.76 -5.42
CA GLY A 594 24.03 -40.19 -5.51
C GLY A 594 24.99 -39.00 -5.41
N PRO A 595 26.28 -39.24 -5.13
CA PRO A 595 27.26 -38.15 -4.95
C PRO A 595 27.50 -37.37 -6.25
N LEU A 596 27.76 -36.08 -6.11
CA LEU A 596 28.10 -35.18 -7.20
C LEU A 596 29.42 -35.61 -7.86
N ASN A 597 29.52 -35.49 -9.20
CA ASN A 597 30.67 -36.00 -9.99
C ASN A 597 31.50 -34.89 -10.64
N PHE A 598 31.15 -33.63 -10.39
CA PHE A 598 31.74 -32.42 -10.97
C PHE A 598 31.55 -31.28 -9.96
N GLU A 599 32.25 -30.17 -10.19
CA GLU A 599 32.14 -28.96 -9.37
C GLU A 599 31.05 -28.04 -9.94
N ILE A 600 30.26 -27.39 -9.08
CA ILE A 600 29.28 -26.37 -9.46
C ILE A 600 29.51 -25.16 -8.56
N SER A 601 29.77 -24.00 -9.16
CA SER A 601 30.02 -22.78 -8.40
C SER A 601 28.74 -22.11 -7.90
N GLN A 602 28.83 -21.40 -6.78
CA GLN A 602 27.79 -20.54 -6.24
C GLN A 602 27.22 -19.60 -7.31
N GLY A 603 25.90 -19.40 -7.31
CA GLY A 603 25.21 -18.54 -8.27
C GLY A 603 24.94 -19.19 -9.64
N THR A 604 25.43 -20.40 -9.91
CA THR A 604 25.04 -21.16 -11.12
C THR A 604 23.53 -21.40 -11.12
N GLU A 605 22.86 -21.07 -12.22
CA GLU A 605 21.42 -21.28 -12.37
C GLU A 605 21.06 -22.77 -12.39
N VAL A 606 20.00 -23.11 -11.67
CA VAL A 606 19.40 -24.45 -11.67
C VAL A 606 17.89 -24.34 -11.86
N THR A 607 17.32 -25.27 -12.61
CA THR A 607 15.88 -25.32 -12.88
C THR A 607 15.31 -26.67 -12.50
N GLY A 608 14.10 -26.69 -11.93
CA GLY A 608 13.40 -27.91 -11.55
C GLY A 608 11.89 -27.72 -11.63
N THR A 609 11.15 -28.56 -10.90
CA THR A 609 9.68 -28.56 -10.91
C THR A 609 9.09 -28.61 -9.51
N ASN A 610 7.91 -28.01 -9.35
CA ASN A 610 7.11 -28.04 -8.13
C ASN A 610 6.03 -29.13 -8.20
N ASN A 611 5.37 -29.40 -7.07
CA ASN A 611 4.30 -30.41 -6.96
C ASN A 611 3.09 -30.17 -7.90
N GLY A 612 2.94 -28.96 -8.46
CA GLY A 612 1.94 -28.62 -9.48
C GLY A 612 2.44 -28.71 -10.93
N LEU A 613 3.61 -29.31 -11.17
CA LEU A 613 4.32 -29.38 -12.45
C LEU A 613 4.74 -28.02 -13.05
N GLY A 614 4.67 -26.94 -12.27
CA GLY A 614 5.22 -25.65 -12.66
C GLY A 614 6.75 -25.63 -12.54
N GLN A 615 7.42 -24.86 -13.40
CA GLN A 615 8.87 -24.67 -13.33
C GLN A 615 9.28 -23.90 -12.06
N VAL A 616 10.39 -24.31 -11.47
CA VAL A 616 11.04 -23.65 -10.34
C VAL A 616 12.43 -23.20 -10.81
N ASN A 617 12.73 -21.92 -10.64
CA ASN A 617 14.02 -21.32 -10.97
C ASN A 617 14.76 -20.98 -9.68
N ALA A 618 16.02 -21.40 -9.58
CA ALA A 618 16.89 -21.19 -8.43
C ALA A 618 18.34 -20.97 -8.90
N VAL A 619 19.22 -20.67 -7.96
CA VAL A 619 20.68 -20.75 -8.15
C VAL A 619 21.29 -21.62 -7.06
N LEU A 620 22.46 -22.19 -7.31
CA LEU A 620 23.22 -22.83 -6.24
C LEU A 620 23.60 -21.80 -5.16
N TYR A 621 23.31 -22.10 -3.89
CA TYR A 621 23.44 -21.16 -2.77
C TYR A 621 24.88 -21.04 -2.24
N ARG A 622 25.68 -22.10 -2.38
CA ARG A 622 27.12 -22.20 -2.06
C ARG A 622 27.79 -23.12 -3.09
N ASP A 623 29.11 -23.10 -3.21
CA ASP A 623 29.82 -24.06 -4.08
C ASP A 623 29.53 -25.51 -3.66
N ALA A 624 29.41 -26.42 -4.64
CA ALA A 624 29.23 -27.86 -4.43
C ALA A 624 30.30 -28.65 -5.19
N PHE A 625 30.89 -29.64 -4.53
CA PHE A 625 32.13 -30.30 -4.95
C PHE A 625 31.93 -31.80 -5.27
N PRO A 626 32.82 -32.41 -6.08
CA PRO A 626 32.77 -33.84 -6.36
C PRO A 626 32.83 -34.69 -5.07
N GLY A 627 31.81 -35.50 -4.83
CA GLY A 627 31.61 -36.29 -3.62
C GLY A 627 30.43 -35.86 -2.76
N ASP A 628 29.95 -34.62 -2.89
CA ASP A 628 28.85 -34.10 -2.08
C ASP A 628 27.53 -34.82 -2.38
N THR A 629 26.79 -35.18 -1.32
CA THR A 629 25.48 -35.85 -1.41
C THR A 629 24.30 -34.92 -1.21
N THR A 630 24.54 -33.62 -0.99
CA THR A 630 23.52 -32.60 -0.75
C THR A 630 23.88 -31.33 -1.50
N VAL A 631 22.88 -30.62 -2.04
CA VAL A 631 23.07 -29.29 -2.63
C VAL A 631 22.08 -28.29 -2.03
N GLU A 632 22.56 -27.11 -1.65
CA GLU A 632 21.72 -25.99 -1.23
C GLU A 632 21.39 -25.13 -2.46
N VAL A 633 20.10 -24.92 -2.74
CA VAL A 633 19.62 -24.18 -3.91
C VAL A 633 18.67 -23.05 -3.48
N MET A 634 19.07 -21.80 -3.74
CA MET A 634 18.36 -20.59 -3.36
C MET A 634 17.34 -20.21 -4.44
N TYR A 635 16.08 -20.09 -4.04
CA TYR A 635 14.97 -19.74 -4.93
C TYR A 635 15.17 -18.33 -5.53
N LEU A 636 14.89 -18.19 -6.83
CA LEU A 636 14.87 -16.88 -7.47
C LEU A 636 13.52 -16.19 -7.26
N ILE A 637 13.56 -14.87 -7.04
CA ILE A 637 12.35 -14.04 -7.04
C ILE A 637 11.77 -14.02 -8.46
N PRO A 638 10.53 -14.49 -8.67
CA PRO A 638 9.91 -14.49 -9.98
C PRO A 638 9.35 -13.09 -10.31
N SER A 639 9.17 -12.80 -11.59
CA SER A 639 8.73 -11.48 -12.07
C SER A 639 7.29 -11.11 -11.69
N ASP A 640 6.48 -12.07 -11.25
CA ASP A 640 5.14 -11.85 -10.68
C ASP A 640 5.15 -11.54 -9.17
N GLY A 641 6.32 -11.59 -8.51
CA GLY A 641 6.52 -11.03 -7.17
C GLY A 641 6.77 -12.03 -6.04
N VAL A 642 7.03 -11.48 -4.86
CA VAL A 642 7.56 -12.20 -3.67
C VAL A 642 6.54 -13.16 -3.02
N THR A 643 5.25 -12.93 -3.22
CA THR A 643 4.17 -13.73 -2.59
C THR A 643 4.17 -15.20 -3.01
N ASN A 644 4.81 -15.51 -4.14
CA ASN A 644 4.82 -16.83 -4.74
C ASN A 644 6.16 -17.58 -4.51
N ILE A 645 6.98 -17.16 -3.55
CA ILE A 645 8.24 -17.82 -3.19
C ILE A 645 8.04 -18.80 -2.03
N CYS A 646 8.64 -19.98 -2.14
CA CYS A 646 8.77 -20.97 -1.08
C CYS A 646 9.33 -20.36 0.21
N SER A 647 8.80 -20.70 1.38
CA SER A 647 9.35 -20.20 2.66
C SER A 647 9.07 -21.08 3.88
N VAL A 648 10.01 -21.02 4.83
CA VAL A 648 10.00 -21.67 6.15
C VAL A 648 8.78 -21.27 7.02
N ALA A 649 8.11 -20.17 6.70
CA ALA A 649 6.97 -19.62 7.45
C ALA A 649 5.60 -20.16 6.97
N GLY A 650 5.58 -21.29 6.25
CA GLY A 650 4.37 -21.96 5.79
C GLY A 650 3.88 -21.57 4.39
N ASN A 651 4.75 -21.01 3.53
CA ASN A 651 4.44 -20.88 2.10
C ASN A 651 5.09 -22.02 1.32
N SER A 652 4.36 -23.13 1.15
CA SER A 652 4.81 -24.27 0.34
C SER A 652 4.61 -24.07 -1.17
N TYR A 653 4.17 -22.88 -1.60
CA TYR A 653 3.92 -22.56 -3.01
C TYR A 653 5.23 -22.38 -3.79
N ARG A 654 5.30 -22.98 -4.99
CA ARG A 654 6.48 -23.06 -5.87
C ARG A 654 7.76 -23.64 -5.23
N CYS A 655 7.69 -24.27 -4.06
CA CYS A 655 8.79 -25.12 -3.57
C CYS A 655 9.08 -26.27 -4.55
N PHE A 656 10.29 -26.81 -4.51
CA PHE A 656 10.64 -28.04 -5.24
C PHE A 656 9.68 -29.21 -4.88
N MET A 657 9.45 -30.12 -5.82
CA MET A 657 8.67 -31.33 -5.55
C MET A 657 9.43 -32.34 -4.68
N THR A 658 8.75 -33.15 -3.88
CA THR A 658 9.39 -34.03 -2.87
C THR A 658 10.40 -35.05 -3.45
N THR A 659 10.20 -35.48 -4.69
CA THR A 659 11.17 -36.30 -5.44
C THR A 659 11.20 -35.76 -6.86
N GLY A 660 12.37 -35.34 -7.33
CA GLY A 660 12.47 -34.63 -8.59
C GLY A 660 13.87 -34.65 -9.20
N VAL A 661 14.02 -33.80 -10.22
CA VAL A 661 15.27 -33.61 -10.95
C VAL A 661 15.51 -32.12 -11.13
N ILE A 662 16.73 -31.65 -10.84
CA ILE A 662 17.19 -30.32 -11.22
C ILE A 662 18.17 -30.38 -12.40
N ALA A 663 18.05 -29.45 -13.33
CA ALA A 663 18.96 -29.25 -14.45
C ALA A 663 19.88 -28.07 -14.16
N VAL A 664 21.19 -28.29 -14.27
CA VAL A 664 22.26 -27.31 -14.00
C VAL A 664 22.64 -26.57 -15.28
N ALA A 665 22.68 -25.24 -15.26
CA ALA A 665 23.12 -24.43 -16.39
C ALA A 665 24.63 -24.58 -16.67
N GLY A 666 25.05 -24.39 -17.92
CA GLY A 666 26.46 -24.44 -18.33
C GLY A 666 27.03 -25.86 -18.53
N GLY A 667 26.58 -26.86 -17.76
CA GLY A 667 26.97 -28.27 -17.93
C GLY A 667 26.91 -29.09 -16.65
N GLY A 668 27.11 -30.41 -16.77
CA GLY A 668 27.13 -31.36 -15.65
C GLY A 668 26.07 -32.48 -15.75
N GLY A 669 24.90 -32.15 -16.29
CA GLY A 669 23.77 -33.08 -16.43
C GLY A 669 22.74 -32.95 -15.31
N PRO A 670 21.61 -33.68 -15.41
CA PRO A 670 20.55 -33.62 -14.41
C PRO A 670 20.94 -34.29 -13.09
N LEU A 671 20.60 -33.64 -11.97
CA LEU A 671 20.75 -34.18 -10.61
C LEU A 671 19.40 -34.63 -10.07
N SER A 672 19.28 -35.89 -9.67
CA SER A 672 18.06 -36.45 -9.07
C SER A 672 18.15 -36.40 -7.54
N TYR A 673 17.02 -36.13 -6.89
CA TYR A 673 16.91 -36.02 -5.44
C TYR A 673 15.58 -36.60 -4.94
N THR A 674 15.59 -37.14 -3.72
CA THR A 674 14.43 -37.82 -3.11
C THR A 674 14.21 -37.40 -1.67
N GLY A 675 12.94 -37.25 -1.28
CA GLY A 675 12.52 -37.05 0.11
C GLY A 675 12.53 -35.60 0.62
N TYR A 676 12.59 -34.59 -0.25
CA TYR A 676 12.54 -33.18 0.13
C TYR A 676 11.20 -32.80 0.77
N ASP A 677 11.24 -32.29 2.00
CA ASP A 677 10.09 -31.72 2.70
C ASP A 677 10.23 -30.20 2.80
N ALA A 678 9.29 -29.47 2.20
CA ALA A 678 9.32 -28.01 2.15
C ALA A 678 9.25 -27.34 3.54
N ASP A 679 8.65 -28.00 4.53
CA ASP A 679 8.50 -27.46 5.90
C ASP A 679 9.72 -27.75 6.79
N VAL A 680 10.69 -28.57 6.32
CA VAL A 680 11.86 -29.03 7.10
C VAL A 680 13.19 -28.68 6.43
N ASP A 681 13.29 -28.91 5.12
CA ASP A 681 14.52 -28.77 4.33
C ASP A 681 14.67 -27.38 3.67
N THR A 682 13.70 -26.48 3.89
CA THR A 682 13.77 -25.07 3.48
C THR A 682 14.33 -24.21 4.62
N ALA A 683 15.23 -23.30 4.31
CA ALA A 683 15.81 -22.32 5.22
C ALA A 683 15.88 -20.93 4.57
N ASN A 684 16.23 -19.90 5.33
CA ASN A 684 16.47 -18.53 4.84
C ASN A 684 17.91 -18.12 5.12
N GLY A 685 18.60 -17.55 4.13
CA GLY A 685 19.99 -17.11 4.26
C GLY A 685 20.19 -15.91 5.19
N LEU A 686 19.15 -15.07 5.34
CA LEU A 686 19.14 -13.92 6.24
C LEU A 686 17.81 -13.87 6.99
N SER A 687 17.84 -13.56 8.29
CA SER A 687 16.65 -13.25 9.08
C SER A 687 16.85 -11.95 9.85
N LEU A 688 15.75 -11.32 10.25
CA LEU A 688 15.79 -10.10 11.06
C LEU A 688 16.54 -10.33 12.39
N ARG A 689 16.50 -11.55 12.93
CA ARG A 689 17.31 -11.96 14.07
C ARG A 689 18.79 -12.11 13.75
N SER A 690 19.19 -12.67 12.59
CA SER A 690 20.61 -12.76 12.26
C SER A 690 21.19 -11.34 12.11
N MET A 691 20.51 -10.44 11.38
CA MET A 691 20.84 -9.01 11.32
C MET A 691 21.00 -8.36 12.71
N SER A 692 20.10 -8.69 13.64
CA SER A 692 20.09 -8.14 15.01
C SER A 692 21.18 -8.72 15.94
N SER A 693 21.92 -9.74 15.51
CA SER A 693 22.88 -10.48 16.35
C SER A 693 24.25 -10.74 15.69
N THR A 694 24.46 -10.31 14.44
CA THR A 694 25.71 -10.52 13.66
C THR A 694 26.90 -9.62 14.03
N ILE A 695 26.84 -8.81 15.09
CA ILE A 695 28.04 -8.08 15.59
C ILE A 695 29.03 -9.04 16.31
N SER A 696 28.82 -10.36 16.21
CA SER A 696 29.79 -11.40 16.56
C SER A 696 30.09 -12.31 15.36
N GLU A 697 31.15 -12.03 14.61
CA GLU A 697 32.35 -12.87 14.62
C GLU A 697 33.53 -12.25 13.84
N ALA A 698 34.67 -12.12 14.51
CA ALA A 698 36.02 -12.08 13.93
C ALA A 698 36.49 -10.91 13.01
N ARG A 699 35.93 -9.69 13.08
CA ARG A 699 36.75 -8.47 12.83
C ARG A 699 36.24 -7.09 13.30
N THR A 700 34.95 -6.92 13.57
CA THR A 700 34.19 -5.64 13.67
C THR A 700 34.50 -4.67 14.83
N LEU A 701 35.76 -4.55 15.27
CA LEU A 701 36.21 -3.58 16.30
C LEU A 701 36.87 -2.31 15.73
N GLY A 702 36.98 -2.19 14.40
CA GLY A 702 37.63 -1.05 13.75
C GLY A 702 36.77 0.23 13.64
N TYR A 703 35.46 0.09 13.37
CA TYR A 703 34.61 1.25 13.08
C TYR A 703 33.97 1.85 14.35
N PRO A 704 34.20 3.13 14.67
CA PRO A 704 33.81 3.72 15.95
C PRO A 704 32.33 3.55 16.30
N ARG A 705 31.40 3.80 15.37
CA ARG A 705 29.96 3.83 15.70
C ARG A 705 29.42 2.46 16.09
N ILE A 706 29.89 1.35 15.52
CA ILE A 706 29.46 0.01 15.98
C ILE A 706 29.98 -0.26 17.39
N GLY A 707 31.25 0.09 17.66
CA GLY A 707 31.85 0.03 18.99
C GLY A 707 31.02 0.81 20.04
N THR A 708 30.52 1.99 19.69
CA THR A 708 29.66 2.81 20.55
C THR A 708 28.41 2.06 21.03
N TYR A 709 27.67 1.36 20.15
CA TYR A 709 26.44 0.66 20.55
C TYR A 709 26.75 -0.54 21.45
N ALA A 710 27.78 -1.32 21.12
CA ALA A 710 28.18 -2.48 21.91
C ALA A 710 28.71 -2.08 23.30
N ALA A 711 29.53 -1.03 23.37
CA ALA A 711 30.05 -0.49 24.64
C ALA A 711 28.97 0.18 25.49
N ASN A 712 27.99 0.84 24.87
CA ASN A 712 26.87 1.47 25.59
C ASN A 712 25.98 0.43 26.29
N TYR A 713 25.61 -0.65 25.60
CA TYR A 713 24.65 -1.63 26.12
C TYR A 713 25.33 -2.84 26.83
N GLY A 714 26.65 -2.96 26.79
CA GLY A 714 27.39 -4.09 27.38
C GLY A 714 27.35 -5.38 26.55
N THR A 715 26.70 -5.36 25.39
CA THR A 715 26.51 -6.53 24.52
C THR A 715 26.56 -6.16 23.05
N ASN A 716 27.19 -7.03 22.25
CA ASN A 716 27.21 -6.95 20.79
C ASN A 716 25.95 -7.59 20.15
N LYS A 717 24.91 -7.89 20.94
CA LYS A 717 23.61 -8.41 20.48
C LYS A 717 22.45 -7.58 21.01
N TYR A 718 22.71 -6.30 21.35
CA TYR A 718 21.74 -5.38 21.96
C TYR A 718 20.39 -5.34 21.21
N ALA A 719 20.39 -5.30 19.87
CA ALA A 719 19.16 -5.30 19.08
C ALA A 719 18.35 -6.61 19.26
N ASP A 720 19.01 -7.77 19.15
CA ASP A 720 18.35 -9.06 19.39
C ASP A 720 17.91 -9.25 20.84
N GLU A 721 18.62 -8.67 21.79
CA GLU A 721 18.24 -8.67 23.20
C GLU A 721 17.06 -7.74 23.49
N PHE A 722 17.04 -6.51 22.97
CA PHE A 722 15.86 -5.62 23.03
C PHE A 722 14.64 -6.28 22.40
N ILE A 723 14.77 -6.80 21.18
CA ILE A 723 13.65 -7.38 20.43
C ILE A 723 13.16 -8.67 21.10
N ARG A 724 14.04 -9.56 21.58
CA ARG A 724 13.62 -10.75 22.36
C ARG A 724 13.04 -10.41 23.72
N ALA A 725 13.59 -9.42 24.42
CA ALA A 725 13.06 -8.97 25.71
C ALA A 725 11.65 -8.37 25.53
N ALA A 726 11.47 -7.53 24.51
CA ALA A 726 10.18 -7.01 24.09
C ALA A 726 9.22 -8.15 23.73
N PHE A 727 9.60 -9.12 22.88
CA PHE A 727 8.75 -10.29 22.57
C PHE A 727 8.36 -11.09 23.82
N GLY A 728 9.27 -11.25 24.78
CA GLY A 728 9.01 -11.93 26.06
C GLY A 728 8.24 -11.10 27.10
N ARG A 729 8.09 -9.78 26.91
CA ARG A 729 7.65 -8.80 27.94
C ARG A 729 8.45 -8.90 29.24
N ILE A 730 9.76 -9.12 29.10
CA ILE A 730 10.73 -9.11 30.20
C ILE A 730 11.58 -7.85 30.13
N ASP A 731 11.96 -7.28 31.26
CA ASP A 731 12.83 -6.10 31.30
C ASP A 731 14.24 -6.46 30.82
N THR A 732 14.95 -5.51 30.19
CA THR A 732 16.33 -5.72 29.73
C THR A 732 17.35 -5.62 30.87
N ALA A 733 18.56 -6.13 30.65
CA ALA A 733 19.65 -6.14 31.63
C ALA A 733 21.00 -5.69 31.03
N PHE A 734 20.96 -4.56 30.32
CA PHE A 734 22.12 -3.86 29.76
C PHE A 734 22.83 -2.98 30.79
N ASP A 735 24.10 -2.64 30.51
CA ASP A 735 24.90 -1.73 31.35
C ASP A 735 24.28 -0.33 31.43
N ASN A 736 23.75 0.20 30.32
CA ASN A 736 23.05 1.48 30.27
C ASN A 736 21.67 1.36 29.61
N PHE A 737 20.75 2.23 30.05
CA PHE A 737 19.45 2.49 29.41
C PHE A 737 18.59 1.24 29.15
N ASN A 738 18.01 0.70 30.21
CA ASN A 738 17.15 -0.48 30.13
C ASN A 738 15.70 -0.16 29.76
N ALA A 739 15.07 -1.02 28.97
CA ALA A 739 13.64 -0.95 28.67
C ALA A 739 12.86 -1.87 29.63
N GLU A 740 11.94 -1.27 30.38
CA GLU A 740 11.11 -1.95 31.36
C GLU A 740 9.84 -2.54 30.70
N PHE A 741 10.00 -3.49 29.78
CA PHE A 741 8.89 -4.08 28.99
C PHE A 741 7.80 -4.77 29.81
N THR A 742 8.03 -5.07 31.09
CA THR A 742 6.96 -5.49 32.02
C THR A 742 5.93 -4.38 32.27
N LYS A 743 6.34 -3.10 32.15
CA LYS A 743 5.50 -1.91 32.34
C LYS A 743 4.87 -1.39 31.06
N PHE A 744 5.42 -1.72 29.88
CA PHE A 744 4.78 -1.40 28.60
C PHE A 744 3.45 -2.17 28.47
N SER A 745 2.44 -1.53 27.88
CA SER A 745 1.25 -2.23 27.41
C SER A 745 1.58 -3.14 26.22
N GLN A 746 0.68 -4.05 25.85
CA GLN A 746 0.87 -4.91 24.68
C GLN A 746 0.97 -4.11 23.37
N PHE A 747 0.18 -3.03 23.26
CA PHE A 747 0.21 -2.06 22.16
C PHE A 747 1.60 -1.42 22.03
N GLY A 748 2.12 -0.87 23.13
CA GLY A 748 3.44 -0.24 23.16
C GLY A 748 4.58 -1.23 22.94
N THR A 749 4.50 -2.45 23.49
CA THR A 749 5.49 -3.49 23.21
C THR A 749 5.46 -3.94 21.74
N ASN A 750 4.29 -4.09 21.14
CA ASN A 750 4.15 -4.43 19.71
C ASN A 750 4.76 -3.32 18.84
N LYS A 751 4.44 -2.05 19.11
CA LYS A 751 5.00 -0.92 18.34
C LYS A 751 6.50 -0.76 18.55
N PHE A 752 7.01 -1.04 19.75
CA PHE A 752 8.46 -1.08 19.99
C PHE A 752 9.12 -2.13 19.10
N ILE A 753 8.60 -3.37 19.04
CA ILE A 753 9.20 -4.43 18.20
C ILE A 753 9.19 -4.03 16.73
N GLU A 754 8.07 -3.51 16.22
CA GLU A 754 7.93 -3.05 14.83
C GLU A 754 9.01 -2.01 14.48
N VAL A 755 9.11 -0.94 15.27
CA VAL A 755 10.06 0.16 15.03
C VAL A 755 11.50 -0.30 15.28
N ALA A 756 11.80 -0.93 16.43
CA ALA A 756 13.16 -1.32 16.80
C ALA A 756 13.78 -2.33 15.82
N THR A 757 12.99 -3.25 15.27
CA THR A 757 13.48 -4.16 14.23
C THR A 757 13.91 -3.37 12.99
N LEU A 758 13.12 -2.37 12.56
CA LEU A 758 13.50 -1.52 11.44
C LEU A 758 14.70 -0.61 11.76
N THR A 759 14.70 0.06 12.91
CA THR A 759 15.65 1.14 13.23
C THR A 759 16.97 0.65 13.82
N MET A 760 16.98 -0.43 14.59
CA MET A 760 18.22 -0.98 15.17
C MET A 760 18.84 -2.02 14.23
N SER A 761 18.06 -3.02 13.81
CA SER A 761 18.58 -4.18 13.06
C SER A 761 19.02 -3.80 11.65
N SER A 762 18.21 -3.02 10.92
CA SER A 762 18.58 -2.59 9.56
C SER A 762 19.75 -1.62 9.56
N TRP A 763 19.72 -0.59 10.43
CA TRP A 763 20.79 0.41 10.51
C TRP A 763 22.13 -0.25 10.81
N MET A 764 22.16 -1.13 11.82
CA MET A 764 23.36 -1.87 12.20
C MET A 764 23.85 -2.80 11.10
N HIS A 765 22.96 -3.59 10.47
CA HIS A 765 23.37 -4.56 9.46
C HIS A 765 23.79 -3.92 8.12
N ILE A 766 23.20 -2.78 7.73
CA ILE A 766 23.67 -1.97 6.59
C ILE A 766 25.11 -1.51 6.85
N VAL A 767 25.39 -0.96 8.03
CA VAL A 767 26.72 -0.46 8.40
C VAL A 767 27.75 -1.59 8.51
N ILE A 768 27.36 -2.79 8.96
CA ILE A 768 28.20 -4.01 8.91
C ILE A 768 28.52 -4.40 7.45
N LYS A 769 27.50 -4.50 6.58
CA LYS A 769 27.69 -4.88 5.17
C LYS A 769 28.60 -3.93 4.40
N MET A 770 28.55 -2.64 4.72
CA MET A 770 29.49 -1.65 4.18
C MET A 770 30.92 -1.83 4.72
N GLN A 771 31.09 -2.27 5.98
CA GLN A 771 32.41 -2.61 6.53
C GLN A 771 32.99 -3.88 5.91
N ASP A 772 32.20 -4.94 5.73
CA ASP A 772 32.67 -6.17 5.06
C ASP A 772 33.31 -5.84 3.71
N ALA A 773 32.65 -4.99 2.90
CA ALA A 773 33.16 -4.53 1.61
C ALA A 773 34.49 -3.77 1.72
N ILE A 774 34.65 -2.92 2.74
CA ILE A 774 35.88 -2.16 3.03
C ILE A 774 36.99 -3.10 3.51
N GLU A 775 36.70 -4.06 4.39
CA GLU A 775 37.68 -5.00 4.92
C GLU A 775 38.17 -5.98 3.84
N ILE A 776 37.27 -6.46 2.97
CA ILE A 776 37.66 -7.26 1.79
C ILE A 776 38.56 -6.40 0.90
N CYS A 777 38.16 -5.16 0.57
CA CYS A 777 38.96 -4.24 -0.24
C CYS A 777 40.37 -4.01 0.35
N LYS A 778 40.46 -3.72 1.66
CA LYS A 778 41.73 -3.49 2.38
C LYS A 778 42.56 -4.77 2.59
N SER A 779 41.98 -5.96 2.43
CA SER A 779 42.73 -7.22 2.47
C SER A 779 43.47 -7.54 1.16
N LEU A 780 43.13 -6.85 0.07
CA LEU A 780 43.76 -7.03 -1.24
C LEU A 780 45.06 -6.22 -1.38
N PRO A 781 46.05 -6.70 -2.16
CA PRO A 781 47.20 -5.90 -2.56
C PRO A 781 46.76 -4.63 -3.30
N ASN A 782 47.34 -3.47 -2.94
CA ASN A 782 46.96 -2.14 -3.43
C ASN A 782 46.64 -2.09 -4.93
N GLY A 783 45.41 -1.70 -5.27
CA GLY A 783 44.93 -1.56 -6.65
C GLY A 783 44.36 -2.84 -7.29
N GLN A 784 44.34 -3.97 -6.57
CA GLN A 784 43.57 -5.14 -6.98
C GLN A 784 42.09 -5.01 -6.61
N LYS A 785 41.24 -5.87 -7.20
CA LYS A 785 39.78 -5.86 -7.06
C LYS A 785 39.29 -7.29 -6.87
N SER A 786 38.52 -7.57 -5.83
CA SER A 786 37.80 -8.84 -5.70
C SER A 786 36.40 -8.72 -6.32
N VAL A 787 35.87 -9.85 -6.81
CA VAL A 787 34.46 -9.98 -7.18
C VAL A 787 33.54 -9.99 -5.94
N GLU A 788 34.09 -10.22 -4.74
CA GLU A 788 33.35 -10.39 -3.48
C GLU A 788 33.00 -9.05 -2.80
N GLN A 789 33.82 -8.01 -2.97
CA GLN A 789 33.68 -6.75 -2.22
C GLN A 789 32.45 -5.93 -2.63
N VAL A 790 32.06 -5.97 -3.91
CA VAL A 790 30.92 -5.19 -4.43
C VAL A 790 29.56 -5.79 -3.99
N PRO A 791 29.34 -7.13 -4.01
CA PRO A 791 28.15 -7.75 -3.43
C PRO A 791 27.82 -7.33 -1.99
N HIS A 792 28.80 -7.20 -1.09
CA HIS A 792 28.52 -6.75 0.29
C HIS A 792 28.05 -5.28 0.33
N TRP A 793 28.58 -4.42 -0.55
CA TRP A 793 28.10 -3.03 -0.67
C TRP A 793 26.70 -2.96 -1.30
N ASP A 794 26.44 -3.74 -2.34
CA ASP A 794 25.11 -3.80 -2.98
C ASP A 794 24.05 -4.43 -2.06
N ASP A 795 24.42 -5.39 -1.20
CA ASP A 795 23.58 -5.88 -0.09
C ASP A 795 23.13 -4.73 0.82
N ALA A 796 24.06 -3.84 1.22
CA ALA A 796 23.73 -2.67 2.05
C ALA A 796 22.72 -1.72 1.36
N VAL A 797 22.88 -1.49 0.06
CA VAL A 797 21.91 -0.73 -0.76
C VAL A 797 20.55 -1.45 -0.83
N ALA A 798 20.56 -2.77 -1.02
CA ALA A 798 19.36 -3.60 -1.13
C ALA A 798 18.58 -3.64 0.20
N ILE A 799 19.28 -3.73 1.34
CA ILE A 799 18.67 -3.67 2.68
C ILE A 799 18.06 -2.29 2.91
N TYR A 800 18.73 -1.19 2.55
CA TYR A 800 18.23 0.18 2.77
C TYR A 800 17.01 0.56 1.89
N ARG A 801 16.99 0.07 0.65
CA ARG A 801 15.95 0.36 -0.36
C ARG A 801 14.74 -0.57 -0.24
N GLY A 802 14.98 -1.86 0.02
CA GLY A 802 13.97 -2.91 -0.15
C GLY A 802 13.51 -3.09 -1.60
N LEU A 803 12.42 -3.85 -1.77
CA LEU A 803 11.82 -4.12 -3.08
C LEU A 803 10.79 -3.06 -3.46
N GLY A 804 10.66 -2.79 -4.77
CA GLY A 804 9.54 -1.98 -5.31
C GLY A 804 9.43 -0.58 -4.71
N GLY A 805 10.56 0.14 -4.62
CA GLY A 805 10.66 1.44 -3.93
C GLY A 805 9.54 2.41 -4.29
N GLY A 806 8.56 2.55 -3.39
CA GLY A 806 7.35 3.34 -3.60
C GLY A 806 6.22 3.11 -2.59
N GLY A 807 6.09 1.93 -1.95
CA GLY A 807 4.88 1.66 -1.13
C GLY A 807 4.92 0.67 0.04
N SER A 808 5.89 -0.25 0.16
CA SER A 808 5.88 -1.28 1.23
C SER A 808 6.33 -0.75 2.60
N THR A 809 5.44 -0.79 3.60
CA THR A 809 5.74 -0.42 5.00
C THR A 809 6.82 -1.31 5.62
N GLY A 810 8.03 -0.78 5.78
CA GLY A 810 9.12 -1.50 6.46
C GLY A 810 10.52 -1.21 5.94
N GLN A 811 10.84 0.03 5.54
CA GLN A 811 12.18 0.35 5.03
C GLN A 811 12.72 1.72 5.47
N LEU A 812 14.03 1.83 5.70
CA LEU A 812 14.67 3.06 6.21
C LEU A 812 14.64 4.21 5.19
N SER A 813 14.75 3.90 3.90
CA SER A 813 14.55 4.90 2.84
C SER A 813 13.10 5.41 2.78
N GLN A 814 12.10 4.53 2.97
CA GLN A 814 10.70 4.93 3.05
C GLN A 814 10.44 5.78 4.31
N LEU A 815 11.02 5.39 5.46
CA LEU A 815 10.94 6.10 6.73
C LEU A 815 11.48 7.54 6.61
N ALA A 816 12.58 7.72 5.88
CA ALA A 816 13.12 9.04 5.57
C ALA A 816 12.19 9.89 4.69
N ASN A 817 11.53 9.32 3.68
CA ASN A 817 10.52 10.05 2.90
C ASN A 817 9.30 10.43 3.77
N GLN A 818 8.84 9.50 4.64
CA GLN A 818 7.73 9.73 5.56
C GLN A 818 8.01 10.88 6.54
N TYR A 819 9.24 10.99 7.05
CA TYR A 819 9.63 12.09 7.91
C TYR A 819 10.04 13.37 7.17
N CYS A 820 10.60 13.32 5.96
CA CYS A 820 10.89 14.55 5.21
C CYS A 820 9.63 15.37 4.96
N ALA A 821 8.51 14.70 4.67
CA ALA A 821 7.18 15.30 4.53
C ALA A 821 6.73 16.02 5.82
N ARG A 822 6.99 15.41 6.97
CA ARG A 822 6.62 15.89 8.31
C ARG A 822 7.57 16.95 8.87
N PHE A 823 8.79 17.07 8.34
CA PHE A 823 9.83 17.98 8.86
C PHE A 823 10.27 19.08 7.88
N GLY A 824 9.75 19.09 6.66
CA GLY A 824 10.11 20.06 5.61
C GLY A 824 11.46 19.80 4.94
N THR A 825 12.01 18.58 5.06
CA THR A 825 13.37 18.24 4.58
C THR A 825 13.40 17.36 3.32
N CYS A 826 12.35 17.41 2.51
CA CYS A 826 12.37 16.82 1.16
C CYS A 826 13.19 17.71 0.19
N GLN A 827 13.64 17.14 -0.93
CA GLN A 827 14.50 17.83 -1.90
C GLN A 827 13.86 19.08 -2.50
N ASP A 828 12.55 19.06 -2.71
CA ASP A 828 11.79 20.15 -3.34
C ASP A 828 11.59 21.37 -2.44
N GLY A 829 12.09 21.33 -1.19
CA GLY A 829 12.11 22.46 -0.25
C GLY A 829 10.75 22.82 0.38
N THR A 830 9.69 22.12 0.01
CA THR A 830 8.32 22.29 0.54
C THR A 830 7.92 21.12 1.44
N GLY A 831 7.33 21.41 2.61
CA GLY A 831 6.64 20.39 3.39
C GLY A 831 5.39 19.91 2.65
N GLY A 832 5.35 18.63 2.26
CA GLY A 832 4.28 18.07 1.45
C GLY A 832 4.23 16.54 1.58
N THR A 833 3.05 15.95 1.34
CA THR A 833 2.77 14.54 1.66
C THR A 833 3.49 13.50 0.79
N GLN A 834 4.20 13.93 -0.26
CA GLN A 834 5.15 13.11 -1.02
C GLN A 834 6.36 13.96 -1.41
N GLY A 835 7.55 13.37 -1.34
CA GLY A 835 8.82 13.98 -1.73
C GLY A 835 9.98 13.02 -1.45
N ILE A 836 11.11 13.21 -2.13
CA ILE A 836 12.33 12.47 -1.83
C ILE A 836 13.06 13.19 -0.70
N ALA A 837 13.41 12.49 0.37
CA ALA A 837 14.16 13.07 1.49
C ALA A 837 15.55 13.57 1.06
N LYS A 838 15.98 14.75 1.54
CA LYS A 838 17.38 15.20 1.44
C LYS A 838 18.36 14.14 1.98
N ALA A 839 17.97 13.45 3.07
CA ALA A 839 18.68 12.32 3.64
C ALA A 839 18.84 11.15 2.64
N ASN A 840 17.76 10.74 1.95
CA ASN A 840 17.82 9.70 0.92
C ASN A 840 18.75 10.09 -0.24
N ALA A 841 18.67 11.35 -0.68
CA ALA A 841 19.54 11.87 -1.74
C ALA A 841 21.04 11.82 -1.35
N LYS A 842 21.37 12.19 -0.10
CA LYS A 842 22.72 12.01 0.47
C LYS A 842 23.13 10.53 0.45
N VAL A 843 22.29 9.63 1.00
CA VAL A 843 22.60 8.19 1.07
C VAL A 843 22.84 7.58 -0.31
N TYR A 844 21.97 7.82 -1.29
CA TYR A 844 22.17 7.28 -2.65
C TYR A 844 23.37 7.89 -3.38
N ALA A 845 23.73 9.15 -3.12
CA ALA A 845 24.96 9.75 -3.65
C ALA A 845 26.22 9.07 -3.09
N HIS A 846 26.27 8.83 -1.78
CA HIS A 846 27.42 8.17 -1.15
C HIS A 846 27.47 6.66 -1.41
N PHE A 847 26.33 5.98 -1.56
CA PHE A 847 26.31 4.61 -2.10
C PHE A 847 26.89 4.54 -3.52
N LYS A 848 26.67 5.56 -4.37
CA LYS A 848 27.29 5.63 -5.72
C LYS A 848 28.79 5.90 -5.64
N ALA A 849 29.20 6.84 -4.79
CA ALA A 849 30.61 7.18 -4.59
C ALA A 849 31.42 6.00 -4.05
N GLY A 850 31.02 5.42 -2.91
CA GLY A 850 31.71 4.28 -2.31
C GLY A 850 31.71 3.03 -3.19
N LYS A 851 30.67 2.79 -3.99
CA LYS A 851 30.70 1.72 -5.00
C LYS A 851 31.75 1.98 -6.09
N GLN A 852 31.88 3.23 -6.57
CA GLN A 852 32.91 3.60 -7.53
C GLN A 852 34.32 3.51 -6.91
N ASP A 853 34.50 3.90 -5.65
CA ASP A 853 35.77 3.78 -4.94
C ASP A 853 36.16 2.32 -4.69
N LEU A 854 35.22 1.45 -4.32
CA LEU A 854 35.41 -0.01 -4.28
C LEU A 854 35.77 -0.57 -5.67
N LEU A 855 35.07 -0.16 -6.72
CA LEU A 855 35.36 -0.57 -8.09
C LEU A 855 36.71 -0.05 -8.59
N ASP A 856 37.27 1.01 -8.01
CA ASP A 856 38.59 1.56 -8.36
C ASP A 856 39.70 1.15 -7.38
N GLY A 857 39.40 0.37 -6.34
CA GLY A 857 40.38 -0.06 -5.32
C GLY A 857 40.84 1.06 -4.37
N ARG A 858 40.06 2.14 -4.23
CA ARG A 858 40.34 3.29 -3.36
C ARG A 858 39.71 3.09 -1.96
N CYS A 859 40.06 1.99 -1.30
CA CYS A 859 39.39 1.51 -0.09
C CYS A 859 39.27 2.55 1.05
N ASP A 860 40.26 3.43 1.20
CA ASP A 860 40.26 4.49 2.24
C ASP A 860 39.28 5.65 1.95
N LEU A 861 38.79 5.79 0.71
CA LEU A 861 37.73 6.76 0.39
C LEU A 861 36.33 6.21 0.68
N VAL A 862 36.19 4.89 0.65
CA VAL A 862 34.93 4.18 0.93
C VAL A 862 34.48 4.39 2.38
N GLU A 863 35.41 4.51 3.32
CA GLU A 863 35.13 4.82 4.74
C GLU A 863 34.41 6.17 4.91
N ASN A 864 34.80 7.21 4.17
CA ASN A 864 34.08 8.49 4.18
C ASN A 864 32.65 8.35 3.66
N SER A 865 32.45 7.53 2.62
CA SER A 865 31.10 7.25 2.09
C SER A 865 30.25 6.43 3.08
N LEU A 866 30.86 5.60 3.92
CA LEU A 866 30.17 4.91 5.00
C LEU A 866 29.76 5.87 6.13
N ASP A 867 30.65 6.75 6.57
CA ASP A 867 30.34 7.74 7.60
C ASP A 867 29.20 8.70 7.19
N GLU A 868 29.20 9.17 5.94
CA GLU A 868 28.14 10.02 5.40
C GLU A 868 26.80 9.28 5.28
N VAL A 869 26.80 8.02 4.83
CA VAL A 869 25.59 7.17 4.83
C VAL A 869 25.07 6.94 6.24
N ALA A 870 25.93 6.55 7.20
CA ALA A 870 25.53 6.30 8.58
C ALA A 870 24.96 7.57 9.26
N THR A 871 25.50 8.74 8.93
CA THR A 871 25.01 10.05 9.41
C THR A 871 23.65 10.37 8.79
N ALA A 872 23.52 10.29 7.47
CA ALA A 872 22.25 10.57 6.79
C ALA A 872 21.14 9.56 7.15
N MET A 873 21.49 8.31 7.48
CA MET A 873 20.57 7.32 8.04
C MET A 873 20.13 7.61 9.48
N THR A 874 20.86 8.45 10.23
CA THR A 874 20.49 8.85 11.60
C THR A 874 19.46 9.98 11.61
N ILE A 875 19.38 10.80 10.56
CA ILE A 875 18.37 11.86 10.37
C ILE A 875 16.93 11.36 10.64
N PRO A 876 16.41 10.33 9.94
CA PRO A 876 15.04 9.83 10.18
C PRO A 876 14.84 9.22 11.57
N LEU A 877 15.90 8.81 12.26
CA LEU A 877 15.81 8.30 13.63
C LEU A 877 15.60 9.45 14.63
N ILE A 878 16.32 10.57 14.45
CA ILE A 878 16.13 11.81 15.23
C ILE A 878 14.76 12.42 14.92
N GLN A 879 14.33 12.44 13.65
CA GLN A 879 13.01 12.91 13.25
C GLN A 879 11.88 12.06 13.87
N GLY A 880 11.99 10.73 13.85
CA GLY A 880 11.01 9.85 14.52
C GLY A 880 10.99 10.01 16.03
N LEU A 881 12.16 10.18 16.67
CA LEU A 881 12.28 10.48 18.10
C LEU A 881 11.57 11.79 18.45
N LEU A 882 11.81 12.87 17.71
CA LEU A 882 11.16 14.17 17.90
C LEU A 882 9.65 14.11 17.65
N TYR A 883 9.22 13.42 16.58
CA TYR A 883 7.82 13.31 16.22
C TYR A 883 7.00 12.58 17.29
N HIS A 884 7.47 11.41 17.73
CA HIS A 884 6.76 10.69 18.79
C HIS A 884 6.92 11.34 20.17
N ALA A 885 8.04 12.05 20.44
CA ALA A 885 8.14 12.89 21.63
C ALA A 885 7.12 14.04 21.65
N TYR A 886 6.79 14.60 20.48
CA TYR A 886 5.74 15.61 20.33
C TYR A 886 4.35 15.01 20.59
N GLU A 887 4.06 13.83 20.02
CA GLU A 887 2.84 13.08 20.35
C GLU A 887 2.74 12.78 21.86
N LEU A 888 3.83 12.43 22.54
CA LEU A 888 3.86 12.15 23.99
C LEU A 888 3.67 13.36 24.93
N ASP A 889 3.82 14.59 24.42
CA ASP A 889 3.55 15.83 25.17
C ASP A 889 2.11 16.33 24.92
N LEU A 890 1.54 16.05 23.73
CA LEU A 890 0.15 16.36 23.37
C LEU A 890 -0.85 15.34 23.93
N LEU A 891 -0.57 14.03 23.83
CA LEU A 891 -1.50 12.96 24.15
C LEU A 891 -1.65 12.76 25.67
N LYS A 892 -2.91 12.80 26.13
CA LYS A 892 -3.29 12.48 27.51
C LYS A 892 -3.82 11.05 27.66
N GLU A 893 -4.29 10.47 26.57
CA GLU A 893 -4.87 9.12 26.48
C GLU A 893 -4.39 8.46 25.17
N GLN A 894 -4.49 7.13 25.05
CA GLN A 894 -3.92 6.32 23.95
C GLN A 894 -2.40 6.53 23.71
N ARG A 895 -1.67 6.88 24.78
CA ARG A 895 -0.23 7.21 24.76
C ARG A 895 0.65 6.00 24.42
N GLU A 896 0.15 4.79 24.64
CA GLU A 896 0.86 3.51 24.58
C GLU A 896 1.62 3.26 23.28
N VAL A 897 1.00 3.54 22.12
CA VAL A 897 1.60 3.30 20.80
C VAL A 897 2.75 4.29 20.55
N ALA A 898 2.55 5.54 20.94
CA ALA A 898 3.59 6.58 20.88
C ALA A 898 4.75 6.28 21.86
N GLU A 899 4.49 5.70 23.04
CA GLU A 899 5.56 5.24 23.94
C GLU A 899 6.39 4.12 23.32
N GLY A 900 5.72 3.15 22.69
CA GLY A 900 6.39 2.07 21.95
C GLY A 900 7.33 2.59 20.87
N ALA A 901 6.84 3.51 20.05
CA ALA A 901 7.61 4.12 18.97
C ALA A 901 8.73 5.03 19.50
N ALA A 902 8.42 5.95 20.42
CA ALA A 902 9.39 6.89 20.99
C ALA A 902 10.54 6.15 21.71
N ALA A 903 10.25 5.09 22.46
CA ALA A 903 11.29 4.28 23.11
C ALA A 903 12.17 3.55 22.08
N ALA A 904 11.60 3.00 21.00
CA ALA A 904 12.37 2.35 19.95
C ALA A 904 13.29 3.34 19.19
N PHE A 905 12.75 4.50 18.79
CA PHE A 905 13.55 5.58 18.19
C PHE A 905 14.62 6.10 19.15
N LEU A 906 14.28 6.30 20.43
CA LEU A 906 15.23 6.70 21.47
C LEU A 906 16.40 5.72 21.54
N HIS A 907 16.15 4.45 21.80
CA HIS A 907 17.20 3.44 21.94
C HIS A 907 18.04 3.23 20.65
N SER A 908 17.52 3.68 19.50
CA SER A 908 18.23 3.70 18.20
C SER A 908 19.09 4.96 17.97
N VAL A 909 19.03 5.96 18.85
CA VAL A 909 19.88 7.18 18.82
C VAL A 909 20.74 7.29 20.09
N LEU A 910 20.28 6.71 21.19
CA LEU A 910 20.80 6.91 22.54
C LEU A 910 22.30 6.58 22.73
N PRO A 911 22.89 5.56 22.09
CA PRO A 911 24.34 5.33 22.19
C PRO A 911 25.18 6.43 21.55
N LEU A 912 24.74 6.98 20.41
CA LEU A 912 25.38 8.12 19.76
C LEU A 912 25.24 9.37 20.65
N LEU A 913 24.05 9.56 21.24
CA LEU A 913 23.78 10.66 22.16
C LEU A 913 24.62 10.57 23.44
N HIS A 914 24.87 9.35 23.96
CA HIS A 914 25.73 9.09 25.12
C HIS A 914 27.21 9.38 24.79
N ALA A 915 27.69 8.95 23.63
CA ALA A 915 29.05 9.26 23.17
C ALA A 915 29.31 10.78 23.02
N CYS A 916 28.27 11.56 22.71
CA CYS A 916 28.33 13.03 22.72
C CYS A 916 28.20 13.62 24.14
N SER A 917 27.22 13.16 24.93
CA SER A 917 27.03 13.59 26.31
C SER A 917 26.17 12.60 27.12
N GLU A 918 26.80 11.92 28.09
CA GLU A 918 26.13 11.08 29.09
C GLU A 918 24.98 11.82 29.79
N GLY A 919 25.20 13.07 30.21
CA GLY A 919 24.19 13.87 30.90
C GLY A 919 22.96 14.15 30.05
N ILE A 920 23.14 14.46 28.76
CA ILE A 920 22.03 14.64 27.82
C ILE A 920 21.31 13.30 27.56
N ALA A 921 22.06 12.22 27.31
CA ALA A 921 21.50 10.90 27.06
C ALA A 921 20.64 10.41 28.23
N VAL A 922 21.17 10.48 29.45
CA VAL A 922 20.43 10.17 30.69
C VAL A 922 19.20 11.06 30.84
N MET A 923 19.28 12.34 30.49
CA MET A 923 18.14 13.25 30.62
C MET A 923 17.02 12.96 29.62
N VAL A 924 17.32 12.77 28.33
CA VAL A 924 16.33 12.41 27.30
C VAL A 924 15.73 11.03 27.57
N TYR A 925 16.55 10.04 27.97
CA TYR A 925 16.07 8.73 28.43
C TYR A 925 15.08 8.85 29.59
N ASN A 926 15.37 9.67 30.58
CA ASN A 926 14.47 9.89 31.71
C ASN A 926 13.18 10.66 31.35
N GLN A 927 13.08 11.34 30.21
CA GLN A 927 11.82 11.93 29.73
C GLN A 927 10.88 10.87 29.13
N ILE A 928 11.42 9.95 28.33
CA ILE A 928 10.64 9.04 27.48
C ILE A 928 10.39 7.67 28.12
N LYS A 929 11.26 7.20 29.03
CA LYS A 929 11.14 5.85 29.61
C LYS A 929 9.75 5.59 30.23
N VAL A 930 9.19 4.42 29.94
CA VAL A 930 7.86 4.00 30.42
C VAL A 930 7.84 3.89 31.94
N GLY A 931 6.70 4.23 32.56
CA GLY A 931 6.53 4.20 34.01
C GLY A 931 7.09 5.41 34.78
N ASN A 932 7.59 6.46 34.10
CA ASN A 932 8.11 7.68 34.73
C ASN A 932 7.02 8.61 35.34
N GLY A 933 5.73 8.32 35.12
CA GLY A 933 4.61 9.02 35.78
C GLY A 933 4.42 10.49 35.39
N LYS A 934 4.94 10.91 34.22
CA LYS A 934 4.85 12.27 33.67
C LYS A 934 4.65 12.24 32.16
N THR A 935 4.06 13.29 31.59
CA THR A 935 4.21 13.62 30.16
C THR A 935 5.69 13.87 29.84
N ALA A 936 6.11 13.43 28.66
CA ALA A 936 7.47 13.67 28.18
C ALA A 936 7.52 15.09 27.62
N SER A 937 8.38 15.97 28.14
CA SER A 937 8.42 17.35 27.64
C SER A 937 9.16 17.41 26.31
N PHE A 938 8.43 17.67 25.23
CA PHE A 938 8.96 17.79 23.88
C PHE A 938 9.98 18.93 23.79
N GLU A 939 9.72 20.07 24.42
CA GLU A 939 10.65 21.22 24.45
C GLU A 939 12.02 20.82 25.04
N ILE A 940 12.01 20.06 26.14
CA ILE A 940 13.23 19.56 26.78
C ILE A 940 13.94 18.55 25.87
N ILE A 941 13.22 17.59 25.29
CA ILE A 941 13.79 16.58 24.38
C ILE A 941 14.38 17.25 23.13
N LYS A 942 13.68 18.22 22.55
CA LYS A 942 14.11 18.99 21.38
C LYS A 942 15.40 19.76 21.65
N ALA A 943 15.41 20.63 22.67
CA ALA A 943 16.59 21.40 23.04
C ALA A 943 17.79 20.50 23.40
N SER A 944 17.53 19.35 24.03
CA SER A 944 18.55 18.35 24.33
C SER A 944 19.19 17.79 23.07
N LEU A 945 18.39 17.35 22.09
CA LEU A 945 18.88 16.80 20.83
C LEU A 945 19.59 17.87 19.99
N GLU A 946 18.99 19.06 19.85
CA GLU A 946 19.56 20.19 19.10
C GLU A 946 20.95 20.59 19.63
N SER A 947 21.16 20.52 20.96
CA SER A 947 22.48 20.80 21.56
C SER A 947 23.60 19.83 21.16
N GLN A 948 23.25 18.66 20.61
CA GLN A 948 24.20 17.59 20.26
C GLN A 948 24.36 17.40 18.75
N TYR A 949 23.65 18.16 17.91
CA TYR A 949 23.66 18.01 16.45
C TYR A 949 25.08 18.12 15.84
N GLU A 950 25.90 19.05 16.32
CA GLU A 950 27.31 19.20 15.88
C GLU A 950 28.13 17.91 16.10
N CYS A 951 27.98 17.27 17.27
CA CYS A 951 28.66 16.00 17.58
C CYS A 951 28.07 14.81 16.80
N LEU A 952 26.76 14.83 16.54
CA LEU A 952 26.07 13.81 15.74
C LEU A 952 26.31 13.96 14.22
N GLY A 953 27.01 15.01 13.78
CA GLY A 953 27.33 15.27 12.37
C GLY A 953 26.15 15.74 11.52
N VAL A 954 25.06 16.20 12.13
CA VAL A 954 23.84 16.66 11.45
C VAL A 954 23.62 18.15 11.65
N THR A 955 22.89 18.80 10.75
CA THR A 955 22.49 20.20 10.92
C THR A 955 21.01 20.34 11.25
N CYS A 956 20.64 21.53 11.73
CA CYS A 956 19.25 21.92 11.92
C CYS A 956 18.43 21.93 10.61
N GLU A 957 19.07 22.07 9.44
CA GLU A 957 18.40 21.96 8.14
C GLU A 957 18.21 20.49 7.71
N ASP A 958 19.10 19.58 8.14
CA ASP A 958 18.98 18.15 7.90
C ASP A 958 17.80 17.54 8.67
N ILE A 959 17.63 17.94 9.94
CA ILE A 959 16.53 17.47 10.78
C ILE A 959 15.22 18.20 10.46
N GLY A 960 15.25 19.52 10.24
CA GLY A 960 14.05 20.32 9.97
C GLY A 960 13.29 20.69 11.25
N GLY A 961 11.97 20.84 11.12
CA GLY A 961 11.05 21.08 12.23
C GLY A 961 9.65 20.57 11.90
N ILE A 962 8.87 20.14 12.90
CA ILE A 962 7.60 19.44 12.63
C ILE A 962 6.63 20.42 11.95
N MET A 963 6.26 20.13 10.71
CA MET A 963 5.40 20.96 9.88
C MET A 963 3.95 20.90 10.37
N ASP A 964 3.25 22.03 10.35
CA ASP A 964 1.79 22.03 10.36
C ASP A 964 1.29 21.55 8.98
N LEU A 965 0.68 20.37 8.92
CA LEU A 965 0.15 19.79 7.68
C LEU A 965 -1.16 20.47 7.21
N SER A 966 -1.77 21.34 8.02
CA SER A 966 -2.83 22.27 7.58
C SER A 966 -2.26 23.57 7.01
N ASN A 967 -1.02 23.92 7.34
CA ASN A 967 -0.36 25.16 6.95
C ASN A 967 1.16 24.95 6.71
N PRO A 968 1.57 24.32 5.58
CA PRO A 968 2.94 23.85 5.34
C PRO A 968 4.01 24.95 5.08
N ILE A 969 3.73 26.19 5.50
CA ILE A 969 4.71 27.27 5.65
C ILE A 969 4.96 27.63 7.13
N GLN A 970 4.34 26.91 8.06
CA GLN A 970 4.52 27.05 9.50
C GLN A 970 4.87 25.71 10.14
N TYR A 971 5.53 25.79 11.28
CA TYR A 971 5.81 24.65 12.15
C TYR A 971 4.73 24.54 13.21
N GLN A 972 4.49 23.32 13.67
CA GLN A 972 3.70 23.04 14.86
C GLN A 972 4.30 23.73 16.10
N ARG A 973 3.48 23.95 17.14
CA ARG A 973 3.87 24.79 18.29
C ARG A 973 5.21 24.33 18.90
N ASN A 974 6.17 25.26 18.96
CA ASN A 974 7.53 25.09 19.50
C ASN A 974 8.39 24.00 18.84
N SER A 975 7.96 23.48 17.67
CA SER A 975 8.59 22.33 16.98
C SER A 975 9.47 22.69 15.77
N GLY A 976 9.58 23.98 15.43
CA GLY A 976 10.33 24.44 14.27
C GLY A 976 11.83 24.19 14.35
N THR A 977 12.51 24.30 13.19
CA THR A 977 13.98 24.24 13.06
C THR A 977 14.67 25.07 14.14
N CYS A 978 15.84 24.61 14.60
CA CYS A 978 16.66 25.30 15.62
C CYS A 978 16.62 26.83 15.47
N VAL A 979 15.93 27.47 16.40
CA VAL A 979 16.04 28.91 16.59
C VAL A 979 17.35 29.18 17.30
N THR A 980 18.16 30.08 16.77
CA THR A 980 19.31 30.67 17.47
C THR A 980 18.80 31.55 18.60
N PHE A 981 18.44 30.91 19.72
CA PHE A 981 18.00 31.61 20.93
C PHE A 981 19.18 32.38 21.50
N ASP A 982 19.15 33.70 21.33
CA ASP A 982 19.96 34.63 22.09
C ASP A 982 19.37 34.69 23.52
N ILE A 983 19.84 33.79 24.39
CA ILE A 983 19.26 33.59 25.74
C ILE A 983 19.65 34.78 26.62
N GLY A 984 18.72 35.72 26.76
CA GLY A 984 18.80 36.76 27.78
C GLY A 984 18.75 36.17 29.20
N ASP A 985 19.90 36.20 29.89
CA ASP A 985 20.11 36.07 31.34
C ASP A 985 19.06 35.23 32.12
N GLY A 986 19.24 33.91 32.20
CA GLY A 986 18.32 33.06 32.96
C GLY A 986 18.81 31.69 33.47
N ILE A 987 19.65 30.97 32.73
CA ILE A 987 20.05 29.59 33.06
C ILE A 987 21.58 29.48 33.18
N PRO A 988 22.14 28.92 34.28
CA PRO A 988 23.58 28.72 34.42
C PRO A 988 24.12 27.73 33.38
N ASN A 989 25.08 28.17 32.57
CA ASN A 989 25.75 27.34 31.59
C ASN A 989 26.77 26.41 32.29
N PRO A 990 26.69 25.07 32.15
CA PRO A 990 27.73 24.17 32.65
C PRO A 990 29.02 24.35 31.83
N GLU A 991 30.18 24.35 32.49
CA GLU A 991 31.46 24.63 31.81
C GLU A 991 31.83 23.52 30.80
N PRO A 992 32.34 23.87 29.60
CA PRO A 992 32.77 22.88 28.62
C PRO A 992 34.06 22.18 29.06
N SER A 993 34.00 20.86 29.20
CA SER A 993 35.19 20.01 29.35
C SER A 993 36.08 20.09 28.09
N PRO A 994 37.42 19.94 28.23
CA PRO A 994 38.35 20.38 27.20
C PRO A 994 38.32 19.54 25.92
N THR A 995 38.27 20.24 24.78
CA THR A 995 38.27 19.67 23.42
C THR A 995 39.50 18.80 23.14
N LEU A 996 39.29 17.53 22.79
CA LEU A 996 40.28 16.75 22.03
C LEU A 996 40.25 17.20 20.57
N LYS A 997 41.37 17.74 20.07
CA LYS A 997 41.53 18.05 18.64
C LYS A 997 41.77 16.76 17.85
N PRO A 998 41.18 16.59 16.66
CA PRO A 998 41.61 15.57 15.71
C PRO A 998 43.06 15.83 15.28
N THR A 999 43.98 14.96 15.69
CA THR A 999 45.36 14.94 15.17
C THR A 999 45.41 14.09 13.90
N LEU A 1000 45.59 14.73 12.74
CA LEU A 1000 46.11 14.02 11.57
C LEU A 1000 47.42 13.33 11.95
N TYR A 1001 47.57 12.06 11.59
CA TYR A 1001 48.86 11.37 11.64
C TYR A 1001 49.40 11.13 10.22
N PRO A 1002 50.71 11.29 9.98
CA PRO A 1002 51.28 11.27 8.63
C PRO A 1002 51.71 9.86 8.20
N THR A 1003 52.13 9.74 6.95
CA THR A 1003 52.83 8.58 6.40
C THR A 1003 54.08 8.22 7.20
N SER A 1004 54.34 6.91 7.32
CA SER A 1004 55.52 6.33 7.98
C SER A 1004 56.85 6.69 7.31
N ASP A 1005 57.89 6.89 8.12
CA ASP A 1005 59.27 6.56 7.76
C ASP A 1005 60.10 6.21 9.02
N ASP A 1006 61.20 5.53 8.78
CA ASP A 1006 62.07 4.67 9.63
C ASP A 1006 62.48 5.05 11.09
N SER A 1007 63.00 4.00 11.76
CA SER A 1007 64.03 3.97 12.85
C SER A 1007 63.68 4.07 14.36
N ASP A 1008 63.78 2.89 15.00
CA ASP A 1008 64.14 2.57 16.41
C ASP A 1008 65.64 2.93 16.72
N PRO A 1009 66.20 2.94 17.96
CA PRO A 1009 65.66 2.77 19.34
C PRO A 1009 66.00 3.91 20.34
N THR A 1010 65.41 3.90 21.55
CA THR A 1010 66.14 3.73 22.86
C THR A 1010 65.21 3.81 24.10
N ASP A 1011 65.69 3.29 25.24
CA ASP A 1011 64.88 2.86 26.41
C ASP A 1011 65.21 3.68 27.71
N PRO A 1012 65.02 3.24 28.99
CA PRO A 1012 64.24 3.96 30.03
C PRO A 1012 65.14 4.41 31.23
N PRO A 1013 64.82 4.37 32.57
CA PRO A 1013 63.56 4.18 33.34
C PRO A 1013 63.39 5.06 34.62
N SER A 1014 62.43 4.65 35.49
CA SER A 1014 62.31 4.87 36.97
C SER A 1014 61.46 6.06 37.45
N SER A 1015 60.65 6.00 38.52
CA SER A 1015 60.09 4.91 39.38
C SER A 1015 58.83 5.44 40.13
N ARG A 1016 58.17 4.87 41.18
CA ARG A 1016 58.53 3.91 42.26
C ARG A 1016 57.29 3.40 43.05
N PHE A 1017 57.41 2.19 43.62
CA PHE A 1017 56.86 1.57 44.87
C PHE A 1017 55.90 2.39 45.81
N ILE A 1018 54.97 1.77 46.57
CA ILE A 1018 55.08 0.55 47.43
C ILE A 1018 53.79 -0.31 47.45
N GLU A 1019 53.95 -1.64 47.29
CA GLU A 1019 53.41 -2.85 48.01
C GLU A 1019 51.97 -2.85 48.64
N SER A 1020 51.27 -3.99 48.85
CA SER A 1020 51.70 -5.41 49.01
C SER A 1020 50.58 -6.46 48.71
N GLU A 1021 50.99 -7.65 48.22
CA GLU A 1021 50.47 -9.01 48.56
C GLU A 1021 49.00 -9.44 48.27
N ASP A 1022 48.69 -10.66 47.78
CA ASP A 1022 49.54 -11.77 47.26
C ASP A 1022 48.77 -12.80 46.37
N SER A 1023 49.54 -13.61 45.60
CA SER A 1023 49.34 -14.97 45.00
C SER A 1023 47.93 -15.60 44.75
N ALA A 1024 47.67 -16.51 43.78
CA ALA A 1024 48.31 -17.04 42.55
C ALA A 1024 47.25 -17.96 41.84
N GLY A 1025 47.35 -18.48 40.61
CA GLY A 1025 48.29 -18.32 39.49
C GLY A 1025 48.19 -19.49 38.47
N SER A 1026 48.45 -19.26 37.17
CA SER A 1026 48.52 -20.25 36.04
C SER A 1026 47.23 -21.06 35.68
N GLY A 1027 47.02 -21.56 34.45
CA GLY A 1027 47.69 -21.31 33.16
C GLY A 1027 47.56 -22.45 32.12
N VAL A 1028 47.49 -22.10 30.82
CA VAL A 1028 47.99 -22.86 29.64
C VAL A 1028 47.27 -24.16 29.16
N SER A 1029 46.48 -24.01 28.08
CA SER A 1029 46.44 -24.81 26.82
C SER A 1029 45.88 -26.25 26.66
N TYR A 1030 45.28 -26.44 25.46
CA TYR A 1030 45.18 -27.63 24.58
C TYR A 1030 44.61 -28.98 25.05
N CYS A 1031 43.45 -29.37 24.49
CA CYS A 1031 43.16 -30.58 23.68
C CYS A 1031 41.64 -30.81 23.61
N LEU A 1032 40.97 -30.97 22.45
CA LEU A 1032 41.05 -32.01 21.40
C LEU A 1032 40.21 -33.27 21.74
N GLY A 1033 39.19 -33.54 20.92
CA GLY A 1033 38.20 -34.63 21.04
C GLY A 1033 36.78 -34.05 21.17
N LEU A 1034 35.77 -34.38 20.34
CA LEU A 1034 35.26 -35.68 19.88
C LEU A 1034 34.82 -36.60 21.04
N ALA A 1035 33.61 -37.15 21.07
CA ALA A 1035 32.40 -36.93 20.25
C ALA A 1035 31.19 -37.64 20.90
N ILE A 1036 29.99 -37.51 20.30
CA ILE A 1036 28.83 -38.44 20.41
C ILE A 1036 28.13 -38.47 21.79
N GLY A 1037 26.79 -38.60 21.80
CA GLY A 1037 26.13 -39.28 22.92
C GLY A 1037 24.78 -38.75 23.44
N LEU A 1038 23.82 -38.52 22.54
CA LEU A 1038 22.39 -38.85 22.70
C LEU A 1038 21.79 -39.04 24.13
N SER A 1039 20.65 -38.38 24.33
CA SER A 1039 19.44 -38.94 25.00
C SER A 1039 19.42 -39.12 26.53
N PHE A 1040 18.28 -39.02 27.21
CA PHE A 1040 17.01 -38.30 26.93
C PHE A 1040 16.19 -38.25 28.26
N THR A 1041 15.30 -37.28 28.42
CA THR A 1041 14.15 -37.27 29.35
C THR A 1041 14.33 -37.55 30.87
N LEU A 1042 13.97 -36.53 31.66
CA LEU A 1042 12.84 -36.56 32.61
C LEU A 1042 12.91 -37.51 33.83
N LEU A 1043 13.12 -36.94 35.03
CA LEU A 1043 12.20 -37.18 36.15
C LEU A 1043 12.28 -36.10 37.26
N MET A 1044 11.13 -35.90 37.93
CA MET A 1044 10.94 -35.26 39.25
C MET A 1044 10.99 -33.72 39.33
N LEU A 1045 10.12 -33.07 40.13
CA LEU A 1045 8.89 -33.55 40.80
C LEU A 1045 7.90 -32.40 41.06
N LEU A 1046 6.62 -32.79 41.18
CA LEU A 1046 5.47 -31.99 41.59
C LEU A 1046 5.74 -30.99 42.73
N ARG A 1047 5.23 -29.77 42.54
CA ARG A 1047 4.40 -29.11 43.56
C ARG A 1047 3.22 -28.40 42.92
#